data_AF-A0A2V7UC83-F1
#
_entry.id   AF-A0A2V7UC83-F1
#
_cell.length_a   1.000
_cell.length_b   1.000
_cell.length_c   1.000
_cell.angle_alpha   90.00
_cell.angle_beta   90.00
_cell.angle_gamma   90.00
#
_symmetry.space_group_name_H-M   'P 1'
#
loop_
_entity.id
_entity.type
_entity.pdbx_description
1 polymer ?
#
loop_
_entity_poly.entity_id
_entity_poly.type
_entity_poly.pdbx_seq_one_letter_code
_entity_poly.pdbx_strand_id
1 'polypeptide(L)'
;MPHAVSATPAPRPSFYRRWLSPEGYLGLHLVIGLFLAVATAVAFEYIEDKVFSTGDIRLADARAQLLARRIVSPRLTVIMQTISMFGTLPALVSLSLAVIAWLLKVKSHRRLYAFVATMAGGAVLNALLKLYYHRARPDSPLVLAHGYSFPSGHSMGAMCFFGSLAYVIFFTIERRPVLRIVAVLACGLAAIVIGASRIYLGVHYFTDVVAGYAAGLFWLAVCFTGVEAWVRWSDYRAARRKAAVKAAATKAGVLLLAVLIGARAEAAGQGGEGQRAVPPCAECVAWEATEEQAEALLASGGGLAGLDVLLRAAGVSPPPGDVLRRLQQKGARAGVLLVSSDAAAGIDAEAYLLKTRATDLRSQQPDVLIGLEAPPSLLPALESRGLGGYFDVVVAEGGAARGLASPGVPVWHRYAGPPTITGLLAATSVAAGDRVLAPATDAGLVLAVAGLRDLLPSGLSPLPDVRIACEAETATPERVSACTSAVFLHPRTLEAIAVVTPQAPIRSVAVVPSSRRADRTTLEPGDPLAPFILRIAGWSGADAERFASEVDVTGERSLRVEEVIARHQAAAARQRQRVRSLIASGTTVLTFQIPGLAAPMTISSETLVYQAAGVSEVEQRNIRLNGLAYEIARGGVPRLPIVEPERVSEPPLTISLTEVYRYRLEGRERRQGRDAYVVSFAPKAEGRSLFRGRAWIDASGFDMLRVEASQTALRGAIVSSQQEDEFVPVPVGVATAWLLGRSETHQVYAGAGHRTPIHRVLVLTAHEPNPPGFAARLEAAHASASVMLQETPEGFRYLKRTGKGDDSPKRPGEVSTVRVAAGKAQRVRTIAAGVLVDPNIDHPLPFAGLSYLDFDFLRTGAQVNAFFGGAFAQLAFAVPSLGGTRLQLHGAGFATVAEYNDRSFKNGVEIYDEDVRQRPARFALGLLHPLGPRWRARVDYELAYTRYRRAGFADPAFSPPASTPVHGVRLALEAQEGPWSAAFWWGAARRQRWPAWGMPGNAEFRPGAIGFQRYGAELARSFVVSPRVVGRAELAWMAGRDLDRFSRFSFDGFDNRLRGYPGAGLRYDRGAVLRTAASWNAWRRLRLDGFLDGAFVRDPGFGSSEKGYAGAGAGLETALPKGLLVAVEWGYGFQARDRDGNKGAHVFRATAYKIF
;
A
#
# COMPACT_ATOMS: atom_id res chain seq x y z
N MET A 1 -37.29 24.93 -4.89
CA MET A 1 -35.93 24.59 -5.27
C MET A 1 -35.21 24.06 -4.04
N PRO A 2 -34.92 22.75 -3.87
CA PRO A 2 -33.89 22.31 -2.97
C PRO A 2 -32.72 21.81 -3.81
N HIS A 3 -31.60 22.50 -3.61
CA HIS A 3 -30.31 22.19 -4.18
C HIS A 3 -30.00 20.70 -4.08
N ALA A 4 -29.56 20.14 -5.20
CA ALA A 4 -28.84 18.89 -5.26
C ALA A 4 -27.68 18.94 -4.25
N VAL A 5 -27.84 18.27 -3.11
CA VAL A 5 -26.70 17.87 -2.29
C VAL A 5 -26.15 16.61 -2.95
N SER A 6 -25.41 16.84 -4.04
CA SER A 6 -24.26 16.01 -4.33
C SER A 6 -23.39 16.04 -3.07
N ALA A 7 -23.53 15.04 -2.20
CA ALA A 7 -22.51 14.78 -1.20
C ALA A 7 -21.29 14.21 -1.94
N THR A 8 -20.63 15.04 -2.76
CA THR A 8 -19.18 14.98 -2.87
C THR A 8 -18.68 14.87 -1.44
N PRO A 9 -17.92 13.81 -1.09
CA PRO A 9 -17.31 13.75 0.23
C PRO A 9 -16.57 15.06 0.40
N ALA A 10 -16.94 15.84 1.43
CA ALA A 10 -16.35 17.15 1.67
C ALA A 10 -14.84 17.04 1.46
N PRO A 11 -14.22 17.94 0.66
CA PRO A 11 -12.80 17.83 0.35
C PRO A 11 -12.07 17.62 1.65
N ARG A 12 -11.43 16.45 1.79
CA ARG A 12 -10.72 16.12 3.03
C ARG A 12 -9.85 17.33 3.34
N PRO A 13 -10.00 17.99 4.51
CA PRO A 13 -9.35 19.26 4.76
C PRO A 13 -7.88 19.16 4.37
N SER A 14 -7.39 20.14 3.61
CA SER A 14 -6.00 20.22 3.14
C SER A 14 -5.04 19.79 4.24
N PHE A 15 -3.94 19.10 3.90
CA PHE A 15 -2.92 18.65 4.86
C PHE A 15 -2.64 19.71 5.94
N TYR A 16 -2.48 20.98 5.54
CA TYR A 16 -2.25 22.11 6.45
C TYR A 16 -3.39 22.34 7.46
N ARG A 17 -4.67 22.30 7.04
CA ARG A 17 -5.82 22.44 7.96
C ARG A 17 -5.96 21.27 8.91
N ARG A 18 -5.53 20.06 8.55
CA ARG A 18 -5.49 18.91 9.48
C ARG A 18 -4.28 18.96 10.40
N TRP A 19 -3.12 19.36 9.90
CA TRP A 19 -1.87 19.44 10.66
C TRP A 19 -1.85 20.61 11.65
N LEU A 20 -2.56 21.70 11.33
CA LEU A 20 -2.74 22.89 12.17
C LEU A 20 -4.05 22.89 12.98
N SER A 21 -4.93 21.89 12.83
CA SER A 21 -6.13 21.80 13.67
C SER A 21 -5.77 21.31 15.08
N PRO A 22 -6.57 21.66 16.11
CA PRO A 22 -6.40 21.12 17.48
C PRO A 22 -6.38 19.57 17.55
N GLU A 23 -6.93 18.90 16.53
CA GLU A 23 -6.97 17.44 16.39
C GLU A 23 -5.71 16.84 15.71
N GLY A 24 -5.03 17.54 14.80
CA GLY A 24 -3.75 17.11 14.20
C GLY A 24 -2.49 17.77 14.77
N TYR A 25 -2.66 18.57 15.82
CA TYR A 25 -1.65 19.13 16.73
C TYR A 25 -0.52 18.16 17.12
N LEU A 26 -0.80 16.84 17.17
CA LEU A 26 0.16 15.79 17.50
C LEU A 26 1.29 15.66 16.46
N GLY A 27 0.99 15.78 15.16
CA GLY A 27 1.99 15.66 14.11
C GLY A 27 3.00 16.80 14.15
N LEU A 28 2.51 18.03 14.34
CA LEU A 28 3.34 19.21 14.52
C LEU A 28 4.11 19.17 15.85
N HIS A 29 3.48 18.73 16.95
CA HIS A 29 4.14 18.58 18.26
C HIS A 29 5.25 17.55 18.26
N LEU A 30 5.06 16.41 17.58
CA LEU A 30 6.09 15.39 17.45
C LEU A 30 7.24 15.87 16.59
N VAL A 31 6.96 16.58 15.48
CA VAL A 31 8.00 17.14 14.61
C VAL A 31 8.77 18.24 15.33
N ILE A 32 8.10 19.18 15.99
CA ILE A 32 8.75 20.25 16.77
C ILE A 32 9.48 19.68 17.97
N GLY A 33 8.88 18.74 18.71
CA GLY A 33 9.49 18.10 19.87
C GLY A 33 10.71 17.26 19.51
N LEU A 34 10.65 16.49 18.41
CA LEU A 34 11.78 15.74 17.87
C LEU A 34 12.86 16.68 17.35
N PHE A 35 12.49 17.71 16.59
CA PHE A 35 13.43 18.72 16.10
C PHE A 35 14.14 19.44 17.26
N LEU A 36 13.39 19.84 18.30
CA LEU A 36 13.94 20.49 19.48
C LEU A 36 14.87 19.56 20.25
N ALA A 37 14.50 18.28 20.43
CA ALA A 37 15.37 17.28 21.03
C ALA A 37 16.66 17.09 20.21
N VAL A 38 16.57 16.92 18.90
CA VAL A 38 17.76 16.77 18.03
C VAL A 38 18.62 18.04 18.06
N ALA A 39 18.03 19.23 17.91
CA ALA A 39 18.75 20.49 17.91
C ALA A 39 19.48 20.75 19.23
N THR A 40 18.84 20.46 20.37
CA THR A 40 19.44 20.60 21.71
C THR A 40 20.48 19.54 22.01
N ALA A 41 20.31 18.31 21.50
CA ALA A 41 21.34 17.28 21.56
C ALA A 41 22.59 17.68 20.75
N VAL A 42 22.40 18.18 19.52
CA VAL A 42 23.49 18.71 18.68
C VAL A 42 24.16 19.91 19.35
N ALA A 43 23.39 20.81 19.95
CA ALA A 43 23.94 21.96 20.68
C ALA A 43 24.75 21.53 21.91
N PHE A 44 24.25 20.53 22.66
CA PHE A 44 24.98 19.95 23.80
C PHE A 44 26.29 19.31 23.35
N GLU A 45 26.25 18.49 22.29
CA GLU A 45 27.44 17.85 21.70
C GLU A 45 28.45 18.89 21.20
N TYR A 46 27.98 19.97 20.58
CA TYR A 46 28.83 21.08 20.15
C TYR A 46 29.53 21.76 21.33
N ILE A 47 28.80 22.07 22.42
CA ILE A 47 29.39 22.71 23.62
C ILE A 47 30.37 21.77 24.29
N GLU A 48 30.00 20.49 24.43
CA GLU A 48 30.87 19.44 24.96
C GLU A 48 32.18 19.34 24.18
N ASP A 49 32.10 19.23 22.85
CA ASP A 49 33.29 19.22 21.99
C ASP A 49 34.16 20.44 22.20
N LYS A 50 33.55 21.62 22.27
CA LYS A 50 34.29 22.84 22.50
C LYS A 50 34.92 22.94 23.87
N VAL A 51 34.32 22.39 24.91
CA VAL A 51 34.87 22.41 26.26
C VAL A 51 36.07 21.46 26.41
N PHE A 52 35.95 20.24 25.89
CA PHE A 52 36.93 19.17 26.13
C PHE A 52 37.95 18.98 25.02
N SER A 53 37.71 19.51 23.82
CA SER A 53 38.58 19.25 22.65
C SER A 53 39.24 20.51 22.05
N THR A 54 38.75 21.73 22.33
CA THR A 54 39.38 22.98 21.83
C THR A 54 39.52 24.04 22.93
N GLY A 55 40.64 24.76 22.99
CA GLY A 55 40.87 25.80 24.01
C GLY A 55 39.97 27.05 23.87
N ASP A 56 39.42 27.31 22.69
CA ASP A 56 38.76 28.58 22.34
C ASP A 56 37.58 28.95 23.24
N ILE A 57 36.78 27.97 23.69
CA ILE A 57 35.62 28.24 24.53
C ILE A 57 36.01 28.53 25.99
N ARG A 58 37.24 28.17 26.40
CA ARG A 58 37.80 28.57 27.70
C ARG A 58 37.99 30.08 27.79
N LEU A 59 38.19 30.77 26.66
CA LEU A 59 38.23 32.23 26.62
C LEU A 59 36.84 32.84 26.86
N ALA A 60 35.78 32.22 26.34
CA ALA A 60 34.41 32.65 26.63
C ALA A 60 34.07 32.43 28.11
N ASP A 61 34.45 31.27 28.66
CA ASP A 61 34.35 30.98 30.08
C ASP A 61 35.13 31.98 30.95
N ALA A 62 36.38 32.28 30.58
CA ALA A 62 37.23 33.24 31.28
C ALA A 62 36.65 34.67 31.21
N ARG A 63 36.17 35.11 30.04
CA ARG A 63 35.51 36.42 29.88
C ARG A 63 34.23 36.52 30.71
N ALA A 64 33.41 35.47 30.71
CA ALA A 64 32.19 35.43 31.50
C ALA A 64 32.51 35.47 33.01
N GLN A 65 33.56 34.77 33.46
CA GLN A 65 34.02 34.82 34.84
C GLN A 65 34.61 36.18 35.23
N LEU A 66 35.39 36.81 34.35
CA LEU A 66 35.93 38.15 34.58
C LEU A 66 34.80 39.18 34.68
N LEU A 67 33.80 39.11 33.80
CA LEU A 67 32.64 39.98 33.85
C LEU A 67 31.84 39.77 35.15
N ALA A 68 31.63 38.50 35.54
CA ALA A 68 30.99 38.14 36.79
C ALA A 68 31.75 38.70 38.00
N ARG A 69 33.09 38.60 38.02
CA ARG A 69 33.93 39.14 39.10
C ARG A 69 33.86 40.67 39.23
N ARG A 70 33.73 41.39 38.11
CA ARG A 70 33.62 42.88 38.11
C ARG A 70 32.35 43.41 38.78
N ILE A 71 31.28 42.61 38.82
CA ILE A 71 30.00 43.01 39.42
C ILE A 71 29.82 42.47 40.84
N VAL A 72 30.83 41.80 41.42
CA VAL A 72 30.72 41.22 42.76
C VAL A 72 30.59 42.32 43.82
N SER A 73 29.52 42.25 44.61
CA SER A 73 29.34 43.09 45.81
C SER A 73 28.64 42.29 46.92
N PRO A 74 28.82 42.63 48.21
CA PRO A 74 28.20 41.88 49.31
C PRO A 74 26.67 41.75 49.18
N ARG A 75 26.00 42.84 48.80
CA ARG A 75 24.53 42.87 48.60
C ARG A 75 24.11 41.98 47.43
N LEU A 76 24.77 42.09 46.28
CA LEU A 76 24.45 41.28 45.11
C LEU A 76 24.79 39.79 45.33
N THR A 77 25.81 39.48 46.14
CA THR A 77 26.15 38.10 46.49
C THR A 77 25.06 37.45 47.33
N VAL A 78 24.50 38.14 48.32
CA VAL A 78 23.34 37.62 49.07
C VAL A 78 22.17 37.36 48.13
N ILE A 79 21.85 38.32 47.25
CA ILE A 79 20.78 38.16 46.24
C ILE A 79 21.03 36.94 45.34
N MET A 80 22.25 36.78 44.82
CA MET A 80 22.62 35.68 43.92
C MET A 80 22.66 34.32 44.66
N GLN A 81 23.04 34.29 45.93
CA GLN A 81 22.93 33.10 46.78
C GLN A 81 21.46 32.71 47.00
N THR A 82 20.59 33.67 47.32
CA THR A 82 19.15 33.44 47.48
C THR A 82 18.52 32.93 46.18
N ILE A 83 18.87 33.53 45.03
CA ILE A 83 18.40 33.04 43.72
C ILE A 83 18.92 31.63 43.46
N SER A 84 20.21 31.37 43.72
CA SER A 84 20.80 30.05 43.53
C SER A 84 20.17 29.00 44.44
N MET A 85 19.63 29.36 45.60
CA MET A 85 18.95 28.45 46.52
C MET A 85 17.79 27.73 45.83
N PHE A 86 17.03 28.43 44.97
CA PHE A 86 15.92 27.85 44.21
C PHE A 86 16.36 26.81 43.16
N GLY A 87 17.65 26.78 42.80
CA GLY A 87 18.22 25.74 41.93
C GLY A 87 18.82 24.55 42.67
N THR A 88 18.78 24.54 44.01
CA THR A 88 19.33 23.43 44.81
C THR A 88 18.40 22.21 44.77
N LEU A 89 18.96 21.02 44.97
CA LEU A 89 18.18 19.78 44.98
C LEU A 89 17.05 19.80 46.03
N PRO A 90 17.27 20.22 47.30
CA PRO A 90 16.20 20.30 48.29
C PRO A 90 15.09 21.26 47.86
N ALA A 91 15.43 22.47 47.37
CA ALA A 91 14.44 23.44 46.93
C ALA A 91 13.63 22.92 45.73
N LEU A 92 14.30 22.36 44.72
CA LEU A 92 13.63 21.79 43.55
C LEU A 92 12.74 20.60 43.91
N VAL A 93 13.14 19.76 44.87
CA VAL A 93 12.32 18.66 45.38
C VAL A 93 11.09 19.20 46.11
N SER A 94 11.26 20.13 47.05
CA SER A 94 10.13 20.74 47.79
C SER A 94 9.14 21.43 46.86
N LEU A 95 9.62 22.21 45.90
CA LEU A 95 8.79 22.86 44.89
C LEU A 95 8.12 21.83 43.96
N SER A 96 8.83 20.77 43.58
CA SER A 96 8.27 19.68 42.77
C SER A 96 7.15 18.95 43.50
N LEU A 97 7.31 18.69 44.80
CA LEU A 97 6.27 18.08 45.63
C LEU A 97 5.03 18.98 45.72
N ALA A 98 5.21 20.30 45.85
CA ALA A 98 4.10 21.25 45.83
C ALA A 98 3.36 21.24 44.47
N VAL A 99 4.09 21.23 43.34
CA VAL A 99 3.50 21.13 42.00
C VAL A 99 2.83 19.77 41.79
N ILE A 100 3.41 18.68 42.27
CA ILE A 100 2.83 17.33 42.21
C ILE A 100 1.53 17.27 43.03
N ALA A 101 1.52 17.79 44.26
CA ALA A 101 0.33 17.85 45.11
C ALA A 101 -0.77 18.69 44.46
N TRP A 102 -0.41 19.82 43.85
CA TRP A 102 -1.33 20.64 43.08
C TRP A 102 -1.87 19.89 41.85
N LEU A 103 -1.02 19.23 41.06
CA LEU A 103 -1.40 18.43 39.89
C LEU A 103 -2.30 17.23 40.24
N LEU A 104 -2.06 16.61 41.40
CA LEU A 104 -2.93 15.58 41.98
C LEU A 104 -4.28 16.17 42.38
N LYS A 105 -4.31 17.35 43.01
CA LYS A 105 -5.53 18.07 43.39
C LYS A 105 -6.37 18.46 42.16
N VAL A 106 -5.75 18.96 41.10
CA VAL A 106 -6.44 19.29 39.83
C VAL A 106 -6.69 18.08 38.92
N LYS A 107 -6.39 16.85 39.40
CA LYS A 107 -6.59 15.57 38.70
C LYS A 107 -5.97 15.52 37.30
N SER A 108 -4.88 16.26 37.09
CA SER A 108 -4.20 16.33 35.79
C SER A 108 -3.11 15.26 35.67
N HIS A 109 -3.53 13.99 35.63
CA HIS A 109 -2.63 12.83 35.62
C HIS A 109 -1.58 12.86 34.49
N ARG A 110 -1.93 13.43 33.33
CA ARG A 110 -1.05 13.55 32.15
C ARG A 110 0.17 14.44 32.45
N ARG A 111 -0.12 15.62 32.99
CA ARG A 111 0.88 16.64 33.34
C ARG A 111 1.71 16.15 34.51
N LEU A 112 1.09 15.42 35.44
CA LEU A 112 1.79 14.75 36.54
C LEU A 112 2.84 13.76 36.04
N TYR A 113 2.49 12.83 35.14
CA TYR A 113 3.45 11.84 34.63
C TYR A 113 4.60 12.49 33.85
N ALA A 114 4.30 13.48 33.00
CA ALA A 114 5.34 14.23 32.26
C ALA A 114 6.27 15.00 33.21
N PHE A 115 5.71 15.66 34.22
CA PHE A 115 6.46 16.41 35.23
C PHE A 115 7.39 15.49 36.04
N VAL A 116 6.86 14.38 36.56
CA VAL A 116 7.63 13.40 37.34
C VAL A 116 8.74 12.76 36.49
N ALA A 117 8.44 12.34 35.26
CA ALA A 117 9.43 11.75 34.36
C ALA A 117 10.55 12.74 34.01
N THR A 118 10.22 14.02 33.81
CA THR A 118 11.20 15.07 33.54
C THR A 118 12.10 15.32 34.75
N MET A 119 11.53 15.46 35.95
CA MET A 119 12.31 15.77 37.15
C MET A 119 13.19 14.59 37.60
N ALA A 120 12.63 13.38 37.69
CA ALA A 120 13.36 12.19 38.09
C ALA A 120 14.41 11.81 37.04
N GLY A 121 14.01 11.74 35.76
CA GLY A 121 14.92 11.41 34.67
C GLY A 121 16.01 12.46 34.45
N GLY A 122 15.69 13.74 34.61
CA GLY A 122 16.66 14.83 34.49
C GLY A 122 17.73 14.79 35.58
N ALA A 123 17.34 14.43 36.81
CA ALA A 123 18.28 14.23 37.92
C ALA A 123 19.25 13.05 37.64
N VAL A 124 18.71 11.92 37.17
CA VAL A 124 19.50 10.74 36.79
C VAL A 124 20.43 11.06 35.63
N LEU A 125 19.91 11.68 34.56
CA LEU A 125 20.70 12.06 33.39
C LEU A 125 21.84 13.01 33.75
N ASN A 126 21.58 14.04 34.58
CA ASN A 126 22.62 14.94 35.07
C ASN A 126 23.71 14.19 35.85
N ALA A 127 23.34 13.25 36.72
CA ALA A 127 24.30 12.45 37.48
C ALA A 127 25.18 11.59 36.56
N LEU A 128 24.58 10.92 35.57
CA LEU A 128 25.31 10.12 34.58
C LEU A 128 26.25 10.97 33.73
N LEU A 129 25.81 12.14 33.26
CA LEU A 129 26.67 13.05 32.48
C LEU A 129 27.85 13.55 33.32
N LYS A 130 27.64 13.87 34.60
CA LYS A 130 28.72 14.30 35.50
C LYS A 130 29.74 13.19 35.75
N LEU A 131 29.28 11.95 35.94
CA LEU A 131 30.12 10.75 36.07
C LEU A 131 30.82 10.37 34.77
N TYR A 132 30.42 10.94 33.63
CA TYR A 132 31.09 10.71 32.36
C TYR A 132 32.19 11.76 32.13
N TYR A 133 31.86 13.05 32.29
CA TYR A 133 32.74 14.15 31.87
C TYR A 133 33.77 14.63 32.89
N HIS A 134 33.56 14.41 34.20
CA HIS A 134 34.56 14.67 35.24
C HIS A 134 35.19 16.08 35.27
N ARG A 135 34.54 17.11 34.73
CA ARG A 135 35.11 18.47 34.66
C ARG A 135 35.28 19.09 36.06
N ALA A 136 36.47 19.59 36.36
CA ALA A 136 36.75 20.38 37.55
C ALA A 136 35.95 21.72 37.56
N ARG A 137 35.73 22.28 38.76
CA ARG A 137 35.03 23.58 38.94
C ARG A 137 35.99 24.76 38.74
N PRO A 138 35.48 26.00 38.61
CA PRO A 138 36.32 27.20 38.60
C PRO A 138 37.06 27.42 39.92
N ASP A 139 38.23 28.05 39.84
CA ASP A 139 39.03 28.44 41.00
C ASP A 139 38.44 29.70 41.68
N SER A 140 38.48 29.72 43.02
CA SER A 140 37.94 30.79 43.89
C SER A 140 36.40 30.94 43.89
N PRO A 141 35.65 29.92 44.36
CA PRO A 141 34.19 30.04 44.48
C PRO A 141 33.79 30.94 45.66
N LEU A 142 32.71 31.71 45.50
CA LEU A 142 32.12 32.52 46.58
C LEU A 142 31.27 31.69 47.55
N VAL A 143 31.02 30.41 47.22
CA VAL A 143 30.26 29.43 48.02
C VAL A 143 30.83 28.04 47.81
N LEU A 144 30.94 27.24 48.87
CA LEU A 144 31.42 25.87 48.80
C LEU A 144 30.47 24.99 47.96
N ALA A 145 31.00 24.24 46.99
CA ALA A 145 30.23 23.31 46.16
C ALA A 145 31.03 22.05 45.83
N HIS A 146 30.46 20.87 46.11
CA HIS A 146 31.11 19.58 45.91
C HIS A 146 30.76 18.94 44.54
N GLY A 147 31.60 17.99 44.08
CA GLY A 147 31.41 17.21 42.84
C GLY A 147 31.73 17.96 41.53
N TYR A 148 31.54 17.28 40.39
CA TYR A 148 31.91 17.78 39.06
C TYR A 148 31.07 18.96 38.55
N SER A 149 31.68 19.78 37.68
CA SER A 149 31.10 21.02 37.16
C SER A 149 30.19 20.85 35.94
N PHE A 150 30.53 19.93 35.02
CA PHE A 150 29.85 19.79 33.72
C PHE A 150 28.90 18.58 33.65
N PRO A 151 27.67 18.74 33.12
CA PRO A 151 26.96 20.02 32.96
C PRO A 151 26.49 20.57 34.32
N SER A 152 26.04 21.83 34.34
CA SER A 152 25.56 22.47 35.57
C SER A 152 24.21 21.89 36.01
N GLY A 153 24.19 21.20 37.16
CA GLY A 153 22.98 20.60 37.73
C GLY A 153 21.91 21.60 38.18
N HIS A 154 22.31 22.79 38.66
CA HIS A 154 21.34 23.85 39.00
C HIS A 154 20.66 24.39 37.73
N SER A 155 21.42 24.52 36.63
CA SER A 155 20.91 25.02 35.36
C SER A 155 20.01 24.00 34.68
N MET A 156 20.43 22.73 34.64
CA MET A 156 19.65 21.62 34.11
C MET A 156 18.39 21.37 34.95
N GLY A 157 18.51 21.34 36.27
CA GLY A 157 17.37 21.18 37.19
C GLY A 157 16.38 22.33 37.10
N ALA A 158 16.85 23.58 37.03
CA ALA A 158 16.00 24.74 36.82
C ALA A 158 15.29 24.69 35.47
N MET A 159 15.98 24.28 34.39
CA MET A 159 15.34 24.12 33.07
C MET A 159 14.26 23.04 33.10
N CYS A 160 14.54 21.88 33.71
CA CYS A 160 13.55 20.82 33.88
C CYS A 160 12.35 21.29 34.70
N PHE A 161 12.56 21.96 35.82
CA PHE A 161 11.49 22.41 36.72
C PHE A 161 10.69 23.57 36.13
N PHE A 162 11.33 24.70 35.83
CA PHE A 162 10.64 25.90 35.33
C PHE A 162 10.13 25.69 33.90
N GLY A 163 10.80 24.88 33.08
CA GLY A 163 10.28 24.47 31.77
C GLY A 163 9.03 23.60 31.89
N SER A 164 9.02 22.64 32.82
CA SER A 164 7.82 21.84 33.09
C SER A 164 6.70 22.68 33.71
N LEU A 165 7.03 23.62 34.61
CA LEU A 165 6.08 24.52 35.23
C LEU A 165 5.47 25.49 34.20
N ALA A 166 6.29 26.03 33.29
CA ALA A 166 5.83 26.85 32.17
C ALA A 166 4.85 26.09 31.29
N TYR A 167 5.17 24.83 30.96
CA TYR A 167 4.26 23.94 30.24
C TYR A 167 2.94 23.77 30.99
N VAL A 168 3.01 23.42 32.28
CA VAL A 168 1.81 23.19 33.10
C VAL A 168 0.97 24.47 33.17
N ILE A 169 1.55 25.64 33.40
CA ILE A 169 0.84 26.92 33.46
C ILE A 169 0.19 27.26 32.12
N PHE A 170 0.93 27.14 31.03
CA PHE A 170 0.47 27.45 29.68
C PHE A 170 -0.80 26.66 29.31
N PHE A 171 -0.84 25.38 29.69
CA PHE A 171 -1.97 24.49 29.43
C PHE A 171 -3.03 24.46 30.55
N THR A 172 -2.83 25.11 31.70
CA THR A 172 -3.82 25.14 32.80
C THR A 172 -4.60 26.45 32.87
N ILE A 173 -4.00 27.60 32.53
CA ILE A 173 -4.66 28.91 32.67
C ILE A 173 -5.33 29.33 31.36
N GLU A 174 -6.52 28.82 31.03
CA GLU A 174 -7.09 28.95 29.67
C GLU A 174 -7.57 30.31 29.21
N ARG A 175 -8.03 31.17 30.13
CA ARG A 175 -8.83 32.35 29.79
C ARG A 175 -8.09 33.69 29.76
N ARG A 176 -6.76 33.71 29.95
CA ARG A 176 -5.97 34.96 30.05
C ARG A 176 -4.61 34.85 29.31
N PRO A 177 -4.55 35.12 28.00
CA PRO A 177 -3.37 34.87 27.16
C PRO A 177 -2.15 35.71 27.55
N VAL A 178 -2.35 36.96 27.97
CA VAL A 178 -1.26 37.84 28.42
C VAL A 178 -0.59 37.27 29.68
N LEU A 179 -1.36 36.85 30.68
CA LEU A 179 -0.82 36.26 31.90
C LEU A 179 -0.07 34.94 31.64
N ARG A 180 -0.49 34.17 30.63
CA ARG A 180 0.26 32.96 30.21
C ARG A 180 1.64 33.32 29.67
N ILE A 181 1.69 34.27 28.75
CA ILE A 181 2.95 34.69 28.12
C ILE A 181 3.87 35.26 29.19
N VAL A 182 3.36 36.13 30.05
CA VAL A 182 4.11 36.69 31.19
C VAL A 182 4.62 35.59 32.12
N ALA A 183 3.79 34.60 32.46
CA ALA A 183 4.21 33.50 33.33
C ALA A 183 5.27 32.58 32.68
N VAL A 184 5.15 32.27 31.39
CA VAL A 184 6.15 31.50 30.63
C VAL A 184 7.47 32.27 30.55
N LEU A 185 7.41 33.57 30.25
CA LEU A 185 8.58 34.44 30.24
C LEU A 185 9.22 34.54 31.64
N ALA A 186 8.42 34.61 32.70
CA ALA A 186 8.90 34.61 34.08
C ALA A 186 9.58 33.29 34.45
N CYS A 187 9.04 32.14 34.05
CA CYS A 187 9.69 30.84 34.24
C CYS A 187 11.00 30.73 33.45
N GLY A 188 11.03 31.20 32.21
CA GLY A 188 12.25 31.26 31.40
C GLY A 188 13.31 32.16 32.02
N LEU A 189 12.91 33.35 32.48
CA LEU A 189 13.78 34.28 33.20
C LEU A 189 14.32 33.66 34.49
N ALA A 190 13.47 33.00 35.30
CA ALA A 190 13.90 32.32 36.51
C ALA A 190 14.97 31.25 36.23
N ALA A 191 14.78 30.41 35.21
CA ALA A 191 15.77 29.42 34.80
C ALA A 191 17.10 30.07 34.38
N ILE A 192 17.04 31.16 33.60
CA ILE A 192 18.22 31.91 33.13
C ILE A 192 18.98 32.55 34.31
N VAL A 193 18.27 33.24 35.21
CA VAL A 193 18.89 33.95 36.34
C VAL A 193 19.49 32.94 37.35
N ILE A 194 18.89 31.76 37.52
CA ILE A 194 19.48 30.68 38.35
C ILE A 194 20.81 30.17 37.78
N GLY A 195 20.95 30.02 36.46
CA GLY A 195 22.26 29.64 35.90
C GLY A 195 23.26 30.79 35.90
N ALA A 196 22.80 32.02 35.66
CA ALA A 196 23.63 33.22 35.76
C ALA A 196 24.20 33.40 37.18
N SER A 197 23.42 33.11 38.23
CA SER A 197 23.91 33.15 39.61
C SER A 197 25.03 32.13 39.87
N ARG A 198 25.04 30.98 39.18
CA ARG A 198 26.13 29.99 39.30
C ARG A 198 27.43 30.45 38.67
N ILE A 199 27.35 31.28 37.63
CA ILE A 199 28.52 31.95 37.03
C ILE A 199 29.00 33.05 37.98
N TYR A 200 28.08 33.87 38.51
CA TYR A 200 28.38 34.92 39.49
C TYR A 200 29.08 34.37 40.75
N LEU A 201 28.57 33.27 41.31
CA LEU A 201 29.12 32.63 42.50
C LEU A 201 30.44 31.89 42.26
N GLY A 202 30.93 31.83 41.01
CA GLY A 202 32.22 31.23 40.68
C GLY A 202 32.26 29.70 40.81
N VAL A 203 31.11 29.04 40.70
CA VAL A 203 30.96 27.59 40.99
C VAL A 203 30.75 26.75 39.74
N HIS A 204 30.46 27.38 38.60
CA HIS A 204 30.34 26.76 37.28
C HIS A 204 30.88 27.69 36.19
N TYR A 205 31.41 27.11 35.12
CA TYR A 205 31.76 27.83 33.90
C TYR A 205 30.50 28.24 33.12
N PHE A 206 30.58 29.27 32.27
CA PHE A 206 29.45 29.69 31.43
C PHE A 206 28.97 28.55 30.53
N THR A 207 29.91 27.82 29.93
CA THR A 207 29.62 26.63 29.11
C THR A 207 28.94 25.50 29.89
N ASP A 208 29.26 25.29 31.17
CA ASP A 208 28.57 24.30 32.01
C ASP A 208 27.09 24.63 32.18
N VAL A 209 26.78 25.92 32.30
CA VAL A 209 25.41 26.45 32.45
C VAL A 209 24.63 26.28 31.16
N VAL A 210 25.20 26.69 30.02
CA VAL A 210 24.55 26.54 28.70
C VAL A 210 24.37 25.07 28.33
N ALA A 211 25.36 24.21 28.61
CA ALA A 211 25.22 22.76 28.41
C ALA A 211 24.14 22.16 29.33
N GLY A 212 24.03 22.64 30.57
CA GLY A 212 22.95 22.26 31.48
C GLY A 212 21.57 22.63 30.93
N TYR A 213 21.42 23.81 30.33
CA TYR A 213 20.18 24.19 29.66
C TYR A 213 19.88 23.33 28.44
N ALA A 214 20.87 23.05 27.59
CA ALA A 214 20.69 22.21 26.42
C ALA A 214 20.28 20.77 26.79
N ALA A 215 20.95 20.16 27.77
CA ALA A 215 20.61 18.82 28.26
C ALA A 215 19.23 18.78 28.94
N GLY A 216 18.90 19.82 29.73
CA GLY A 216 17.59 19.94 30.37
C GLY A 216 16.46 20.10 29.35
N LEU A 217 16.67 20.92 28.32
CA LEU A 217 15.69 21.15 27.26
C LEU A 217 15.53 19.93 26.33
N PHE A 218 16.61 19.19 26.07
CA PHE A 218 16.58 17.90 25.40
C PHE A 218 15.68 16.91 26.16
N TRP A 219 15.93 16.74 27.46
CA TRP A 219 15.18 15.79 28.29
C TRP A 219 13.70 16.19 28.43
N LEU A 220 13.45 17.49 28.62
CA LEU A 220 12.11 18.08 28.60
C LEU A 220 11.39 17.73 27.28
N ALA A 221 12.02 18.01 26.13
CA ALA A 221 11.42 17.73 24.82
C ALA A 221 11.08 16.25 24.65
N VAL A 222 11.96 15.34 25.09
CA VAL A 222 11.73 13.89 25.04
C VAL A 222 10.55 13.46 25.93
N CYS A 223 10.53 13.86 27.20
CA CYS A 223 9.49 13.46 28.15
C CYS A 223 8.11 13.98 27.77
N PHE A 224 8.00 15.26 27.40
CA PHE A 224 6.71 15.86 27.05
C PHE A 224 6.17 15.31 25.73
N THR A 225 7.03 15.13 24.73
CA THR A 225 6.65 14.50 23.45
C THR A 225 6.21 13.04 23.64
N GLY A 226 6.93 12.29 24.49
CA GLY A 226 6.62 10.90 24.80
C GLY A 226 5.29 10.73 25.55
N VAL A 227 5.01 11.56 26.56
CA VAL A 227 3.77 11.47 27.35
C VAL A 227 2.56 11.94 26.56
N GLU A 228 2.64 13.01 25.77
CA GLU A 228 1.54 13.43 24.89
C GLU A 228 1.22 12.34 23.84
N ALA A 229 2.23 11.70 23.27
CA ALA A 229 2.05 10.57 22.34
C ALA A 229 1.35 9.38 23.03
N TRP A 230 1.76 9.03 24.25
CA TRP A 230 1.21 7.90 25.00
C TRP A 230 -0.24 8.14 25.46
N VAL A 231 -0.52 9.31 26.01
CA VAL A 231 -1.83 9.69 26.53
C VAL A 231 -2.86 9.77 25.40
N ARG A 232 -2.55 10.45 24.28
CA ARG A 232 -3.49 10.54 23.16
C ARG A 232 -3.72 9.18 22.50
N TRP A 233 -2.72 8.29 22.52
CA TRP A 233 -2.92 6.90 22.11
C TRP A 233 -3.87 6.12 23.05
N SER A 234 -3.87 6.42 24.34
CA SER A 234 -4.85 5.86 25.30
C SER A 234 -6.24 6.48 25.15
N ASP A 235 -6.34 7.81 24.98
CA ASP A 235 -7.61 8.51 24.74
C ASP A 235 -8.24 8.12 23.43
N TYR A 236 -7.46 7.94 22.36
CA TYR A 236 -7.94 7.46 21.07
C TYR A 236 -8.59 6.08 21.20
N ARG A 237 -7.99 5.18 21.99
CA ARG A 237 -8.59 3.86 22.27
C ARG A 237 -9.89 3.99 23.06
N ALA A 238 -9.97 4.90 24.03
CA ALA A 238 -11.17 5.16 24.82
C ALA A 238 -12.27 5.87 24.02
N ALA A 239 -11.91 6.86 23.21
CA ALA A 239 -12.77 7.61 22.31
C ALA A 239 -13.32 6.74 21.19
N ARG A 240 -12.54 5.76 20.68
CA ARG A 240 -13.05 4.78 19.72
C ARG A 240 -14.06 3.80 20.35
N ARG A 241 -13.85 3.42 21.62
CA ARG A 241 -14.88 2.69 22.40
C ARG A 241 -16.14 3.53 22.58
N LYS A 242 -16.01 4.81 22.95
CA LYS A 242 -17.13 5.74 23.11
C LYS A 242 -17.80 6.14 21.80
N ALA A 243 -17.05 6.25 20.69
CA ALA A 243 -17.57 6.57 19.36
C ALA A 243 -18.26 5.38 18.72
N ALA A 244 -17.84 4.14 19.02
CA ALA A 244 -18.62 2.95 18.68
C ALA A 244 -19.97 2.94 19.43
N VAL A 245 -20.00 3.39 20.68
CA VAL A 245 -21.23 3.54 21.48
C VAL A 245 -22.07 4.76 21.04
N LYS A 246 -21.44 5.89 20.67
CA LYS A 246 -22.12 7.11 20.22
C LYS A 246 -22.58 7.02 18.77
N ALA A 247 -21.90 6.31 17.88
CA ALA A 247 -22.40 6.02 16.53
C ALA A 247 -23.67 5.15 16.55
N ALA A 248 -23.82 4.30 17.58
CA ALA A 248 -25.07 3.60 17.84
C ALA A 248 -26.17 4.56 18.35
N ALA A 249 -25.83 5.53 19.21
CA ALA A 249 -26.79 6.52 19.74
C ALA A 249 -27.15 7.66 18.77
N THR A 250 -26.24 8.11 17.91
CA THR A 250 -26.48 9.16 16.90
C THR A 250 -27.30 8.62 15.72
N LYS A 251 -27.19 7.32 15.39
CA LYS A 251 -28.15 6.67 14.48
C LYS A 251 -29.57 6.67 15.05
N ALA A 252 -29.73 6.63 16.37
CA ALA A 252 -31.04 6.77 17.03
C ALA A 252 -31.53 8.23 17.11
N GLY A 253 -30.63 9.22 17.26
CA GLY A 253 -30.99 10.64 17.33
C GLY A 253 -31.25 11.32 15.97
N VAL A 254 -30.58 10.89 14.90
CA VAL A 254 -30.83 11.38 13.53
C VAL A 254 -32.17 10.85 13.00
N LEU A 255 -32.65 9.72 13.52
CA LEU A 255 -34.01 9.20 13.31
C LEU A 255 -35.09 10.12 13.90
N LEU A 256 -34.75 10.98 14.88
CA LEU A 256 -35.68 11.87 15.59
C LEU A 256 -35.74 13.28 15.00
N LEU A 257 -34.69 13.75 14.31
CA LEU A 257 -34.61 15.13 13.78
C LEU A 257 -35.01 15.25 12.30
N ALA A 258 -35.06 14.13 11.57
CA ALA A 258 -35.65 14.08 10.24
C ALA A 258 -37.19 14.26 10.24
N VAL A 259 -37.80 14.31 11.44
CA VAL A 259 -39.21 14.59 11.71
C VAL A 259 -39.58 16.08 11.53
N LEU A 260 -38.63 17.03 11.42
CA LEU A 260 -38.98 18.44 11.67
C LEU A 260 -38.82 19.48 10.54
N ILE A 261 -38.11 19.26 9.44
CA ILE A 261 -37.87 20.38 8.48
C ILE A 261 -37.95 19.91 7.03
N GLY A 262 -39.12 20.13 6.42
CA GLY A 262 -39.32 20.06 4.98
C GLY A 262 -38.89 21.36 4.27
N ALA A 263 -38.45 21.24 3.00
CA ALA A 263 -38.52 22.32 2.01
C ALA A 263 -38.30 21.78 0.58
N ARG A 264 -39.02 22.41 -0.38
CA ARG A 264 -39.47 21.93 -1.70
C ARG A 264 -38.67 22.47 -2.90
N ALA A 265 -39.00 21.87 -4.07
CA ALA A 265 -39.12 22.37 -5.47
C ALA A 265 -38.11 22.00 -6.62
N GLU A 266 -38.63 21.40 -7.70
CA GLU A 266 -38.64 21.86 -9.11
C GLU A 266 -37.41 22.56 -9.73
N ALA A 267 -37.07 22.47 -11.03
CA ALA A 267 -37.52 21.70 -12.20
C ALA A 267 -36.54 22.02 -13.38
N ALA A 268 -36.75 21.36 -14.54
CA ALA A 268 -36.21 21.56 -15.90
C ALA A 268 -35.14 20.52 -16.35
N GLY A 269 -35.18 19.88 -17.52
CA GLY A 269 -36.07 19.97 -18.68
C GLY A 269 -35.33 19.52 -19.95
N GLN A 270 -35.72 18.35 -20.46
CA GLN A 270 -35.80 17.81 -21.85
C GLN A 270 -34.79 18.10 -22.99
N GLY A 271 -34.66 17.05 -23.83
CA GLY A 271 -34.15 16.99 -25.22
C GLY A 271 -33.18 15.80 -25.38
N GLY A 272 -33.38 14.75 -26.18
CA GLY A 272 -34.19 14.50 -27.37
C GLY A 272 -33.27 13.92 -28.46
N GLU A 273 -32.92 12.62 -28.38
CA GLU A 273 -32.10 11.92 -29.38
C GLU A 273 -32.83 10.68 -29.93
N GLY A 274 -32.68 10.46 -31.24
CA GLY A 274 -33.49 9.59 -32.09
C GLY A 274 -33.65 8.13 -31.62
N GLN A 275 -34.87 7.63 -31.79
CA GLN A 275 -35.30 6.29 -31.42
C GLN A 275 -34.41 5.20 -32.05
N ARG A 276 -33.68 4.48 -31.19
CA ARG A 276 -33.10 3.16 -31.49
C ARG A 276 -34.19 2.10 -31.34
N ALA A 277 -34.29 1.18 -32.28
CA ALA A 277 -35.17 0.01 -32.18
C ALA A 277 -34.75 -0.86 -30.98
N VAL A 278 -35.69 -1.16 -30.09
CA VAL A 278 -35.48 -1.96 -28.88
C VAL A 278 -35.70 -3.44 -29.21
N PRO A 279 -34.81 -4.36 -28.79
CA PRO A 279 -34.92 -5.78 -29.10
C PRO A 279 -36.05 -6.48 -28.33
N PRO A 280 -36.81 -7.41 -28.94
CA PRO A 280 -37.74 -8.28 -28.22
C PRO A 280 -37.00 -9.31 -27.36
N CYS A 281 -37.59 -9.73 -26.24
CA CYS A 281 -36.93 -10.60 -25.27
C CYS A 281 -37.90 -11.64 -24.70
N ALA A 282 -37.77 -12.90 -25.14
CA ALA A 282 -38.58 -14.00 -24.62
C ALA A 282 -38.18 -14.37 -23.17
N GLU A 283 -36.89 -14.22 -22.80
CA GLU A 283 -36.42 -14.37 -21.41
C GLU A 283 -36.97 -13.31 -20.45
N CYS A 284 -37.56 -12.23 -20.96
CA CYS A 284 -38.09 -11.12 -20.16
C CYS A 284 -39.58 -11.28 -19.82
N VAL A 285 -40.23 -12.35 -20.33
CA VAL A 285 -41.62 -12.69 -20.00
C VAL A 285 -41.64 -13.58 -18.75
N ALA A 286 -42.32 -13.10 -17.72
CA ALA A 286 -42.65 -13.86 -16.53
C ALA A 286 -44.14 -14.24 -16.54
N TRP A 287 -44.50 -15.29 -15.83
CA TRP A 287 -45.85 -15.84 -15.84
C TRP A 287 -46.51 -15.72 -14.49
N GLU A 288 -47.76 -15.30 -14.49
CA GLU A 288 -48.64 -15.33 -13.33
C GLU A 288 -49.64 -16.46 -13.50
N ALA A 289 -49.72 -17.35 -12.51
CA ALA A 289 -50.61 -18.52 -12.55
C ALA A 289 -51.49 -18.61 -11.30
N THR A 290 -52.72 -19.10 -11.47
CA THR A 290 -53.50 -19.71 -10.38
C THR A 290 -52.97 -21.10 -10.07
N GLU A 291 -53.38 -21.69 -8.95
CA GLU A 291 -53.00 -23.07 -8.59
C GLU A 291 -53.44 -24.09 -9.66
N GLU A 292 -54.65 -23.91 -10.21
CA GLU A 292 -55.18 -24.74 -11.31
C GLU A 292 -54.34 -24.60 -12.60
N GLN A 293 -53.95 -23.37 -12.97
CA GLN A 293 -53.08 -23.12 -14.13
C GLN A 293 -51.67 -23.68 -13.92
N ALA A 294 -51.15 -23.62 -12.68
CA ALA A 294 -49.86 -24.19 -12.34
C ALA A 294 -49.86 -25.71 -12.42
N GLU A 295 -50.95 -26.37 -12.00
CA GLU A 295 -51.11 -27.82 -12.18
C GLU A 295 -51.26 -28.21 -13.65
N ALA A 296 -51.96 -27.42 -14.46
CA ALA A 296 -52.00 -27.61 -15.91
C ALA A 296 -50.60 -27.49 -16.56
N LEU A 297 -49.78 -26.54 -16.11
CA LEU A 297 -48.38 -26.42 -16.53
C LEU A 297 -47.54 -27.62 -16.08
N LEU A 298 -47.74 -28.12 -14.87
CA LEU A 298 -47.06 -29.32 -14.37
C LEU A 298 -47.47 -30.59 -15.13
N ALA A 299 -48.72 -30.70 -15.57
CA ALA A 299 -49.23 -31.80 -16.39
C ALA A 299 -48.71 -31.76 -17.84
N SER A 300 -48.24 -30.60 -18.32
CA SER A 300 -47.68 -30.46 -19.66
C SER A 300 -46.34 -31.23 -19.80
N GLY A 301 -46.11 -31.82 -20.98
CA GLY A 301 -44.93 -32.63 -21.28
C GLY A 301 -43.64 -31.83 -21.53
N GLY A 302 -43.70 -30.48 -21.52
CA GLY A 302 -42.56 -29.60 -21.80
C GLY A 302 -41.71 -29.26 -20.56
N GLY A 303 -40.44 -28.90 -20.77
CA GLY A 303 -39.52 -28.48 -19.71
C GLY A 303 -39.79 -27.04 -19.25
N LEU A 304 -39.80 -26.81 -17.92
CA LEU A 304 -40.09 -25.49 -17.33
C LEU A 304 -38.82 -24.72 -16.91
N ALA A 305 -37.65 -25.17 -17.38
CA ALA A 305 -36.35 -24.70 -16.93
C ALA A 305 -36.16 -23.18 -17.14
N GLY A 306 -35.87 -22.48 -16.04
CA GLY A 306 -35.59 -21.04 -16.02
C GLY A 306 -36.79 -20.13 -16.25
N LEU A 307 -38.02 -20.65 -16.35
CA LEU A 307 -39.23 -19.81 -16.41
C LEU A 307 -39.49 -19.19 -15.05
N ASP A 308 -39.76 -17.89 -15.00
CA ASP A 308 -40.21 -17.24 -13.77
C ASP A 308 -41.74 -17.36 -13.69
N VAL A 309 -42.24 -18.06 -12.66
CA VAL A 309 -43.68 -18.32 -12.45
C VAL A 309 -44.08 -17.84 -11.06
N LEU A 310 -44.97 -16.85 -10.98
CA LEU A 310 -45.52 -16.34 -9.74
C LEU A 310 -46.94 -16.87 -9.53
N LEU A 311 -47.14 -17.61 -8.45
CA LEU A 311 -48.48 -18.01 -8.00
C LEU A 311 -49.16 -16.84 -7.30
N ARG A 312 -50.32 -16.41 -7.80
CA ARG A 312 -51.11 -15.37 -7.12
C ARG A 312 -51.70 -15.96 -5.83
N ALA A 313 -51.35 -15.39 -4.67
CA ALA A 313 -51.88 -15.84 -3.39
C ALA A 313 -53.32 -15.35 -3.19
N ALA A 314 -54.32 -16.22 -3.37
CA ALA A 314 -55.75 -15.89 -3.24
C ALA A 314 -56.28 -15.77 -1.79
N GLY A 315 -55.42 -15.41 -0.83
CA GLY A 315 -55.83 -15.23 0.58
C GLY A 315 -56.08 -16.52 1.38
N VAL A 316 -55.79 -17.70 0.82
CA VAL A 316 -55.97 -19.00 1.50
C VAL A 316 -54.65 -19.43 2.17
N SER A 317 -54.78 -19.89 3.42
CA SER A 317 -53.73 -20.58 4.19
C SER A 317 -54.10 -22.06 4.26
N PRO A 318 -53.19 -23.04 4.07
CA PRO A 318 -51.73 -22.91 3.99
C PRO A 318 -51.20 -22.60 2.57
N PRO A 319 -49.96 -22.10 2.44
CA PRO A 319 -49.37 -21.73 1.14
C PRO A 319 -49.19 -22.96 0.23
N PRO A 320 -49.18 -22.79 -1.11
CA PRO A 320 -49.08 -23.86 -2.11
C PRO A 320 -47.65 -24.44 -2.20
N GLY A 321 -47.10 -24.88 -1.07
CA GLY A 321 -45.72 -25.32 -0.94
C GLY A 321 -45.38 -26.54 -1.79
N ASP A 322 -46.35 -27.43 -2.03
CA ASP A 322 -46.15 -28.63 -2.86
C ASP A 322 -46.09 -28.29 -4.35
N VAL A 323 -47.02 -27.45 -4.85
CA VAL A 323 -47.05 -26.98 -6.25
C VAL A 323 -45.79 -26.18 -6.58
N LEU A 324 -45.36 -25.26 -5.69
CA LEU A 324 -44.11 -24.51 -5.84
C LEU A 324 -42.89 -25.43 -5.93
N ARG A 325 -42.82 -26.44 -5.06
CA ARG A 325 -41.71 -27.41 -5.04
C ARG A 325 -41.68 -28.22 -6.34
N ARG A 326 -42.85 -28.66 -6.83
CA ARG A 326 -42.96 -29.42 -8.09
C ARG A 326 -42.58 -28.57 -9.31
N LEU A 327 -42.94 -27.28 -9.32
CA LEU A 327 -42.50 -26.34 -10.37
C LEU A 327 -40.98 -26.15 -10.36
N GLN A 328 -40.39 -25.99 -9.17
CA GLN A 328 -38.94 -25.87 -8.99
C GLN A 328 -38.20 -27.16 -9.39
N GLN A 329 -38.77 -28.35 -9.10
CA GLN A 329 -38.22 -29.64 -9.54
C GLN A 329 -38.24 -29.79 -11.06
N LYS A 330 -39.23 -29.23 -11.76
CA LYS A 330 -39.24 -29.11 -13.23
C LYS A 330 -38.35 -27.98 -13.78
N GLY A 331 -37.62 -27.27 -12.91
CA GLY A 331 -36.61 -26.27 -13.26
C GLY A 331 -37.09 -24.82 -13.33
N ALA A 332 -38.36 -24.53 -12.99
CA ALA A 332 -38.87 -23.16 -12.96
C ALA A 332 -38.36 -22.39 -11.74
N ARG A 333 -38.15 -21.08 -11.89
CA ARG A 333 -38.00 -20.15 -10.77
C ARG A 333 -39.40 -19.76 -10.28
N ALA A 334 -39.98 -20.63 -9.46
CA ALA A 334 -41.33 -20.46 -8.95
C ALA A 334 -41.35 -19.59 -7.69
N GLY A 335 -42.39 -18.77 -7.56
CA GLY A 335 -42.55 -17.81 -6.49
C GLY A 335 -44.01 -17.51 -6.14
N VAL A 336 -44.22 -16.64 -5.18
CA VAL A 336 -45.55 -16.20 -4.73
C VAL A 336 -45.69 -14.70 -4.94
N LEU A 337 -46.80 -14.28 -5.56
CA LEU A 337 -47.20 -12.89 -5.67
C LEU A 337 -48.16 -12.55 -4.52
N LEU A 338 -47.69 -11.72 -3.59
CA LEU A 338 -48.51 -11.16 -2.52
C LEU A 338 -49.20 -9.91 -3.03
N VAL A 339 -50.53 -9.87 -2.92
CA VAL A 339 -51.36 -8.75 -3.35
C VAL A 339 -51.79 -7.95 -2.12
N SER A 340 -51.53 -6.65 -2.13
CA SER A 340 -52.06 -5.70 -1.15
C SER A 340 -53.27 -5.00 -1.77
N SER A 341 -54.47 -5.28 -1.27
CA SER A 341 -55.72 -4.79 -1.85
C SER A 341 -56.38 -3.65 -1.08
N ASP A 342 -56.08 -3.43 0.21
CA ASP A 342 -56.63 -2.29 0.96
C ASP A 342 -55.91 -2.02 2.29
N ALA A 343 -55.47 -0.79 2.53
CA ALA A 343 -54.88 -0.37 3.82
C ALA A 343 -55.94 0.03 4.86
N ALA A 344 -57.09 -0.66 4.88
CA ALA A 344 -58.23 -0.32 5.73
C ALA A 344 -57.88 -0.33 7.25
N ALA A 345 -56.87 -1.12 7.66
CA ALA A 345 -56.36 -1.19 9.03
C ALA A 345 -55.18 -0.22 9.31
N GLY A 346 -54.79 0.62 8.36
CA GLY A 346 -53.64 1.50 8.43
C GLY A 346 -52.37 0.91 7.80
N ILE A 347 -51.58 1.77 7.16
CA ILE A 347 -50.38 1.42 6.38
C ILE A 347 -49.29 0.67 7.17
N ASP A 348 -49.18 0.92 8.48
CA ASP A 348 -48.18 0.26 9.33
C ASP A 348 -48.58 -1.19 9.66
N ALA A 349 -49.87 -1.46 9.83
CA ALA A 349 -50.40 -2.81 10.01
C ALA A 349 -50.25 -3.64 8.73
N GLU A 350 -50.55 -3.03 7.58
CA GLU A 350 -50.36 -3.65 6.27
C GLU A 350 -48.88 -3.99 6.01
N ALA A 351 -47.96 -3.05 6.29
CA ALA A 351 -46.53 -3.28 6.15
C ALA A 351 -46.01 -4.37 7.10
N TYR A 352 -46.56 -4.48 8.31
CA TYR A 352 -46.22 -5.56 9.25
C TYR A 352 -46.67 -6.92 8.72
N LEU A 353 -47.93 -7.05 8.28
CA LEU A 353 -48.48 -8.28 7.74
C LEU A 353 -47.72 -8.79 6.51
N LEU A 354 -47.39 -7.89 5.58
CA LEU A 354 -46.61 -8.22 4.39
C LEU A 354 -45.21 -8.74 4.72
N LYS A 355 -44.51 -8.12 5.69
CA LYS A 355 -43.20 -8.59 6.16
C LYS A 355 -43.27 -9.95 6.83
N THR A 356 -44.28 -10.16 7.69
CA THR A 356 -44.47 -11.43 8.39
C THR A 356 -44.74 -12.56 7.40
N ARG A 357 -45.61 -12.34 6.41
CA ARG A 357 -45.87 -13.33 5.35
C ARG A 357 -44.63 -13.62 4.49
N ALA A 358 -43.90 -12.60 4.07
CA ALA A 358 -42.67 -12.80 3.30
C ALA A 358 -41.60 -13.57 4.10
N THR A 359 -41.47 -13.29 5.40
CA THR A 359 -40.53 -13.99 6.29
C THR A 359 -40.94 -15.45 6.50
N ASP A 360 -42.23 -15.71 6.70
CA ASP A 360 -42.75 -17.07 6.87
C ASP A 360 -42.54 -17.92 5.60
N LEU A 361 -42.86 -17.38 4.42
CA LEU A 361 -42.60 -18.02 3.12
C LEU A 361 -41.12 -18.37 2.92
N ARG A 362 -40.21 -17.44 3.23
CA ARG A 362 -38.76 -17.64 3.10
C ARG A 362 -38.21 -18.64 4.13
N SER A 363 -38.87 -18.78 5.29
CA SER A 363 -38.52 -19.78 6.30
C SER A 363 -38.89 -21.20 5.88
N GLN A 364 -40.00 -21.35 5.15
CA GLN A 364 -40.47 -22.63 4.63
C GLN A 364 -39.77 -23.01 3.32
N GLN A 365 -39.42 -22.03 2.48
CA GLN A 365 -38.71 -22.20 1.22
C GLN A 365 -37.63 -21.12 1.05
N PRO A 366 -36.34 -21.43 1.32
CA PRO A 366 -35.25 -20.44 1.31
C PRO A 366 -35.04 -19.72 -0.03
N ASP A 367 -35.35 -20.40 -1.14
CA ASP A 367 -35.09 -19.95 -2.52
C ASP A 367 -36.35 -19.45 -3.26
N VAL A 368 -37.47 -19.23 -2.55
CA VAL A 368 -38.73 -18.77 -3.16
C VAL A 368 -38.63 -17.31 -3.64
N LEU A 369 -39.09 -17.05 -4.87
CA LEU A 369 -39.23 -15.69 -5.41
C LEU A 369 -40.48 -15.04 -4.79
N ILE A 370 -40.35 -13.88 -4.15
CA ILE A 370 -41.48 -13.19 -3.50
C ILE A 370 -41.76 -11.87 -4.22
N GLY A 371 -42.93 -11.79 -4.87
CA GLY A 371 -43.41 -10.58 -5.53
C GLY A 371 -44.41 -9.81 -4.68
N LEU A 372 -44.44 -8.48 -4.83
CA LEU A 372 -45.47 -7.61 -4.25
C LEU A 372 -46.25 -6.91 -5.35
N GLU A 373 -47.57 -7.06 -5.34
CA GLU A 373 -48.51 -6.22 -6.10
C GLU A 373 -49.20 -5.27 -5.13
N ALA A 374 -49.07 -3.96 -5.37
CA ALA A 374 -49.70 -2.93 -4.55
C ALA A 374 -50.11 -1.73 -5.43
N PRO A 375 -51.18 -0.99 -5.08
CA PRO A 375 -51.58 0.20 -5.81
C PRO A 375 -50.44 1.23 -5.88
N PRO A 376 -50.23 1.92 -7.01
CA PRO A 376 -49.15 2.92 -7.15
C PRO A 376 -49.16 4.03 -6.10
N SER A 377 -50.34 4.38 -5.57
CA SER A 377 -50.52 5.34 -4.47
C SER A 377 -50.04 4.81 -3.11
N LEU A 378 -50.08 3.50 -2.91
CA LEU A 378 -49.70 2.80 -1.68
C LEU A 378 -48.22 2.44 -1.66
N LEU A 379 -47.61 2.18 -2.82
CA LEU A 379 -46.21 1.77 -2.97
C LEU A 379 -45.19 2.69 -2.26
N PRO A 380 -45.19 4.03 -2.44
CA PRO A 380 -44.27 4.92 -1.72
C PRO A 380 -44.44 4.85 -0.19
N ALA A 381 -45.69 4.74 0.26
CA ALA A 381 -46.01 4.68 1.68
C ALA A 381 -45.56 3.34 2.29
N LEU A 382 -45.75 2.23 1.57
CA LEU A 382 -45.24 0.91 1.94
C LEU A 382 -43.70 0.90 1.93
N GLU A 383 -43.05 1.45 0.90
CA GLU A 383 -41.59 1.54 0.80
C GLU A 383 -40.95 2.32 1.95
N SER A 384 -41.56 3.42 2.39
CA SER A 384 -41.05 4.21 3.53
C SER A 384 -41.07 3.44 4.87
N ARG A 385 -41.75 2.28 4.94
CA ARG A 385 -41.70 1.35 6.08
C ARG A 385 -40.63 0.26 5.93
N GLY A 386 -39.80 0.28 4.88
CA GLY A 386 -38.66 -0.63 4.72
C GLY A 386 -39.04 -2.03 4.21
N LEU A 387 -39.98 -2.12 3.26
CA LEU A 387 -40.40 -3.39 2.64
C LEU A 387 -39.39 -3.94 1.63
N GLY A 388 -38.53 -3.11 1.02
CA GLY A 388 -37.63 -3.52 -0.07
C GLY A 388 -36.58 -4.60 0.28
N GLY A 389 -36.38 -4.94 1.55
CA GLY A 389 -35.52 -6.07 1.96
C GLY A 389 -36.22 -7.43 2.00
N TYR A 390 -37.54 -7.48 1.81
CA TYR A 390 -38.37 -8.67 1.98
C TYR A 390 -38.94 -9.21 0.65
N PHE A 391 -38.85 -8.42 -0.43
CA PHE A 391 -39.43 -8.73 -1.74
C PHE A 391 -38.36 -8.69 -2.81
N ASP A 392 -38.44 -9.64 -3.75
CA ASP A 392 -37.48 -9.77 -4.84
C ASP A 392 -37.94 -9.01 -6.10
N VAL A 393 -39.25 -8.71 -6.20
CA VAL A 393 -39.86 -7.98 -7.33
C VAL A 393 -41.10 -7.21 -6.91
N VAL A 394 -41.34 -6.05 -7.53
CA VAL A 394 -42.59 -5.29 -7.44
C VAL A 394 -43.35 -5.38 -8.77
N VAL A 395 -44.64 -5.69 -8.73
CA VAL A 395 -45.53 -5.72 -9.88
C VAL A 395 -46.36 -4.44 -9.91
N ALA A 396 -46.32 -3.72 -11.04
CA ALA A 396 -47.06 -2.48 -11.24
C ALA A 396 -48.08 -2.59 -12.39
N GLU A 397 -49.22 -1.93 -12.24
CA GLU A 397 -50.24 -1.80 -13.29
C GLU A 397 -50.00 -0.54 -14.15
N GLY A 398 -49.86 -0.74 -15.47
CA GLY A 398 -49.79 0.32 -16.47
C GLY A 398 -48.50 1.17 -16.47
N GLY A 399 -48.31 1.96 -17.55
CA GLY A 399 -47.12 2.79 -17.78
C GLY A 399 -46.90 3.95 -16.78
N ALA A 400 -47.73 4.06 -15.74
CA ALA A 400 -47.69 5.11 -14.72
C ALA A 400 -46.57 4.94 -13.67
N ALA A 401 -45.83 3.82 -13.69
CA ALA A 401 -44.68 3.61 -12.82
C ALA A 401 -43.34 4.19 -13.36
N ARG A 402 -43.38 5.05 -14.39
CA ARG A 402 -42.20 5.80 -14.86
C ARG A 402 -41.79 6.87 -13.83
N GLY A 403 -41.15 6.43 -12.75
CA GLY A 403 -40.67 7.27 -11.66
C GLY A 403 -40.52 6.57 -10.30
N LEU A 404 -41.00 5.34 -10.15
CA LEU A 404 -40.94 4.55 -8.91
C LEU A 404 -39.71 3.62 -8.83
N ALA A 405 -38.59 4.00 -9.45
CA ALA A 405 -37.36 3.24 -9.36
C ALA A 405 -36.64 3.52 -8.03
N SER A 406 -36.93 2.72 -7.01
CA SER A 406 -36.06 2.60 -5.83
C SER A 406 -34.72 1.97 -6.26
N PRO A 407 -33.56 2.38 -5.70
CA PRO A 407 -32.28 1.80 -6.09
C PRO A 407 -32.16 0.37 -5.52
N GLY A 408 -32.62 -0.64 -6.28
CA GLY A 408 -32.21 -2.03 -6.08
C GLY A 408 -33.24 -3.15 -6.30
N VAL A 409 -34.55 -2.88 -6.38
CA VAL A 409 -35.58 -3.92 -6.60
C VAL A 409 -36.18 -3.78 -8.00
N PRO A 410 -36.20 -4.84 -8.84
CA PRO A 410 -36.74 -4.78 -10.19
C PRO A 410 -38.27 -4.63 -10.19
N VAL A 411 -38.80 -3.86 -11.16
CA VAL A 411 -40.23 -3.68 -11.40
C VAL A 411 -40.66 -4.53 -12.59
N TRP A 412 -41.71 -5.33 -12.44
CA TRP A 412 -42.36 -6.08 -13.52
C TRP A 412 -43.69 -5.42 -13.86
N HIS A 413 -43.96 -5.25 -15.16
CA HIS A 413 -45.19 -4.63 -15.63
C HIS A 413 -46.21 -5.69 -16.00
N ARG A 414 -47.44 -5.53 -15.51
CA ARG A 414 -48.54 -6.41 -15.87
C ARG A 414 -48.89 -6.24 -17.35
N TYR A 415 -48.97 -7.36 -18.08
CA TYR A 415 -49.41 -7.36 -19.48
C TYR A 415 -50.91 -7.05 -19.58
N ALA A 416 -51.25 -6.06 -20.41
CA ALA A 416 -52.63 -5.65 -20.65
C ALA A 416 -53.13 -6.23 -21.99
N GLY A 417 -53.99 -7.25 -21.92
CA GLY A 417 -54.64 -7.87 -23.08
C GLY A 417 -54.57 -9.41 -23.10
N PRO A 418 -55.19 -10.06 -24.09
CA PRO A 418 -55.06 -11.50 -24.30
C PRO A 418 -53.61 -11.85 -24.67
N PRO A 419 -52.98 -12.84 -24.02
CA PRO A 419 -51.58 -13.16 -24.25
C PRO A 419 -51.44 -13.92 -25.57
N THR A 420 -50.83 -13.27 -26.58
CA THR A 420 -50.36 -13.91 -27.82
C THR A 420 -48.85 -13.83 -27.87
N ILE A 421 -48.17 -14.72 -28.61
CA ILE A 421 -46.70 -14.73 -28.70
C ILE A 421 -46.21 -13.38 -29.21
N THR A 422 -46.87 -12.85 -30.26
CA THR A 422 -46.55 -11.56 -30.87
C THR A 422 -46.79 -10.39 -29.90
N GLY A 423 -47.93 -10.38 -29.20
CA GLY A 423 -48.27 -9.32 -28.25
C GLY A 423 -47.31 -9.27 -27.05
N LEU A 424 -46.91 -10.43 -26.52
CA LEU A 424 -45.97 -10.54 -25.42
C LEU A 424 -44.57 -10.06 -25.80
N LEU A 425 -44.05 -10.50 -26.95
CA LEU A 425 -42.74 -10.05 -27.45
C LEU A 425 -42.74 -8.56 -27.76
N ALA A 426 -43.82 -8.02 -28.33
CA ALA A 426 -43.98 -6.59 -28.55
C ALA A 426 -43.98 -5.79 -27.25
N ALA A 427 -44.65 -6.26 -26.20
CA ALA A 427 -44.66 -5.59 -24.89
C ALA A 427 -43.25 -5.50 -24.26
N THR A 428 -42.38 -6.49 -24.49
CA THR A 428 -40.99 -6.45 -24.02
C THR A 428 -40.10 -5.47 -24.80
N SER A 429 -40.55 -5.01 -25.97
CA SER A 429 -39.80 -4.08 -26.84
C SER A 429 -40.05 -2.59 -26.55
N VAL A 430 -40.87 -2.24 -25.56
CA VAL A 430 -41.28 -0.84 -25.33
C VAL A 430 -40.40 -0.09 -24.32
N ALA A 431 -39.56 -0.78 -23.52
CA ALA A 431 -38.60 -0.16 -22.60
C ALA A 431 -37.41 -1.09 -22.30
N ALA A 432 -36.18 -0.57 -22.37
CA ALA A 432 -34.97 -1.36 -22.11
C ALA A 432 -34.84 -1.69 -20.61
N GLY A 433 -34.93 -2.98 -20.26
CA GLY A 433 -34.56 -3.51 -18.94
C GLY A 433 -35.71 -3.97 -18.05
N ASP A 434 -36.97 -3.74 -18.44
CA ASP A 434 -38.14 -4.16 -17.66
C ASP A 434 -38.66 -5.53 -18.10
N ARG A 435 -39.22 -6.30 -17.16
CA ARG A 435 -39.88 -7.60 -17.44
C ARG A 435 -41.40 -7.45 -17.51
N VAL A 436 -42.04 -8.29 -18.29
CA VAL A 436 -43.50 -8.31 -18.48
C VAL A 436 -44.07 -9.52 -17.76
N LEU A 437 -45.02 -9.30 -16.85
CA LEU A 437 -45.76 -10.36 -16.16
C LEU A 437 -47.07 -10.63 -16.90
N ALA A 438 -47.20 -11.82 -17.49
CA ALA A 438 -48.35 -12.23 -18.30
C ALA A 438 -49.16 -13.36 -17.62
N PRO A 439 -50.49 -13.41 -17.82
CA PRO A 439 -51.31 -14.47 -17.26
C PRO A 439 -51.06 -15.81 -17.98
N ALA A 440 -50.87 -16.89 -17.22
CA ALA A 440 -50.64 -18.25 -17.72
C ALA A 440 -51.96 -18.96 -18.05
N THR A 441 -52.82 -18.34 -18.86
CA THR A 441 -54.15 -18.86 -19.21
C THR A 441 -54.13 -20.10 -20.10
N ASP A 442 -53.06 -20.30 -20.86
CA ASP A 442 -52.85 -21.46 -21.74
C ASP A 442 -51.43 -22.01 -21.57
N ALA A 443 -51.31 -23.28 -21.17
CA ALA A 443 -50.03 -23.96 -21.00
C ALA A 443 -49.28 -24.14 -22.33
N GLY A 444 -49.99 -24.26 -23.45
CA GLY A 444 -49.40 -24.35 -24.79
C GLY A 444 -48.63 -23.09 -25.16
N LEU A 445 -49.24 -21.92 -24.94
CA LEU A 445 -48.61 -20.62 -25.11
C LEU A 445 -47.36 -20.45 -24.23
N VAL A 446 -47.43 -20.84 -22.95
CA VAL A 446 -46.30 -20.74 -22.01
C VAL A 446 -45.10 -21.52 -22.51
N LEU A 447 -45.31 -22.76 -22.95
CA LEU A 447 -44.25 -23.60 -23.51
C LEU A 447 -43.72 -23.07 -24.85
N ALA A 448 -44.58 -22.51 -25.69
CA ALA A 448 -44.17 -21.91 -26.96
C ALA A 448 -43.21 -20.73 -26.74
N VAL A 449 -43.54 -19.80 -25.82
CA VAL A 449 -42.64 -18.69 -25.46
C VAL A 449 -41.36 -19.20 -24.78
N ALA A 450 -41.46 -20.26 -23.97
CA ALA A 450 -40.29 -20.89 -23.35
C ALA A 450 -39.29 -21.42 -24.40
N GLY A 451 -39.79 -22.02 -25.47
CA GLY A 451 -38.99 -22.52 -26.59
C GLY A 451 -38.28 -21.42 -27.40
N LEU A 452 -38.76 -20.17 -27.33
CA LEU A 452 -38.15 -19.03 -28.02
C LEU A 452 -36.99 -18.38 -27.26
N ARG A 453 -36.74 -18.77 -26.00
CA ARG A 453 -35.71 -18.15 -25.15
C ARG A 453 -34.29 -18.34 -25.66
N ASP A 454 -34.03 -19.45 -26.34
CA ASP A 454 -32.76 -19.73 -26.99
C ASP A 454 -32.55 -18.91 -28.28
N LEU A 455 -33.62 -18.35 -28.85
CA LEU A 455 -33.55 -17.47 -30.02
C LEU A 455 -33.58 -15.99 -29.63
N LEU A 456 -34.34 -15.64 -28.59
CA LEU A 456 -34.55 -14.27 -28.14
C LEU A 456 -34.15 -14.08 -26.66
N PRO A 457 -32.85 -14.21 -26.31
CA PRO A 457 -32.39 -13.96 -24.96
C PRO A 457 -32.35 -12.46 -24.65
N SER A 458 -32.17 -12.14 -23.38
CA SER A 458 -31.79 -10.78 -22.97
C SER A 458 -30.43 -10.37 -23.57
N GLY A 459 -30.31 -9.10 -23.98
CA GLY A 459 -29.05 -8.53 -24.48
C GLY A 459 -28.77 -8.68 -25.98
N LEU A 460 -29.80 -8.91 -26.80
CA LEU A 460 -29.71 -8.79 -28.26
C LEU A 460 -29.24 -7.40 -28.68
N SER A 461 -28.26 -7.33 -29.59
CA SER A 461 -27.74 -6.06 -30.12
C SER A 461 -28.28 -5.81 -31.52
N PRO A 462 -28.81 -4.62 -31.87
CA PRO A 462 -29.25 -4.34 -33.23
C PRO A 462 -28.11 -4.47 -34.23
N LEU A 463 -28.40 -5.06 -35.39
CA LEU A 463 -27.42 -5.32 -36.45
C LEU A 463 -27.93 -4.71 -37.77
N PRO A 464 -27.74 -3.39 -37.96
CA PRO A 464 -28.39 -2.63 -39.06
C PRO A 464 -27.87 -2.98 -40.46
N ASP A 465 -26.71 -3.65 -40.54
CA ASP A 465 -26.04 -3.97 -41.81
C ASP A 465 -26.62 -5.22 -42.50
N VAL A 466 -27.45 -6.00 -41.80
CA VAL A 466 -28.15 -7.17 -42.38
C VAL A 466 -29.59 -6.80 -42.66
N ARG A 467 -30.03 -6.97 -43.92
CA ARG A 467 -31.39 -6.67 -44.35
C ARG A 467 -32.12 -7.93 -44.80
N ILE A 468 -33.40 -8.00 -44.47
CA ILE A 468 -34.30 -9.04 -44.96
C ILE A 468 -35.21 -8.42 -46.02
N ALA A 469 -35.23 -9.02 -47.22
CA ALA A 469 -36.16 -8.68 -48.28
C ALA A 469 -37.18 -9.80 -48.45
N CYS A 470 -38.46 -9.46 -48.53
CA CYS A 470 -39.55 -10.42 -48.72
C CYS A 470 -40.29 -10.14 -50.03
N GLU A 471 -40.65 -11.20 -50.76
CA GLU A 471 -41.48 -11.13 -51.96
C GLU A 471 -42.90 -11.65 -51.68
N ALA A 472 -43.94 -10.92 -52.13
CA ALA A 472 -45.34 -11.31 -51.94
C ALA A 472 -45.80 -12.38 -52.96
N GLU A 473 -46.83 -13.17 -52.61
CA GLU A 473 -47.44 -14.17 -53.51
C GLU A 473 -48.26 -13.55 -54.66
N THR A 474 -48.81 -12.35 -54.49
CA THR A 474 -49.54 -11.61 -55.54
C THR A 474 -48.78 -10.33 -55.91
N ALA A 475 -48.27 -10.29 -57.15
CA ALA A 475 -47.52 -9.14 -57.65
C ALA A 475 -48.48 -8.00 -58.02
N THR A 476 -48.66 -7.04 -57.13
CA THR A 476 -49.19 -5.71 -57.49
C THR A 476 -48.03 -4.74 -57.71
N PRO A 477 -48.11 -3.78 -58.66
CA PRO A 477 -46.96 -2.98 -59.09
C PRO A 477 -46.57 -1.83 -58.14
N GLU A 478 -47.09 -1.77 -56.91
CA GLU A 478 -46.67 -0.78 -55.92
C GLU A 478 -45.52 -1.33 -55.06
N ARG A 479 -44.41 -0.58 -55.01
CA ARG A 479 -43.16 -0.91 -54.27
C ARG A 479 -43.33 -0.84 -52.74
N VAL A 480 -44.25 -1.60 -52.17
CA VAL A 480 -44.35 -1.77 -50.71
C VAL A 480 -43.58 -3.04 -50.34
N SER A 481 -42.65 -2.92 -49.37
CA SER A 481 -41.93 -4.08 -48.83
C SER A 481 -42.94 -5.10 -48.29
N ALA A 482 -42.94 -6.33 -48.78
CA ALA A 482 -43.92 -7.36 -48.36
C ALA A 482 -43.76 -7.79 -46.88
N CYS A 483 -42.73 -7.29 -46.19
CA CYS A 483 -42.52 -7.48 -44.77
C CYS A 483 -41.74 -6.31 -44.15
N THR A 484 -41.77 -6.20 -42.83
CA THR A 484 -40.81 -5.41 -42.04
C THR A 484 -39.94 -6.35 -41.23
N SER A 485 -38.65 -6.03 -41.08
CA SER A 485 -37.71 -6.87 -40.32
C SER A 485 -36.83 -6.07 -39.37
N ALA A 486 -36.60 -6.60 -38.17
CA ALA A 486 -35.56 -6.13 -37.26
C ALA A 486 -34.54 -7.25 -37.05
N VAL A 487 -33.25 -6.93 -37.28
CA VAL A 487 -32.16 -7.91 -37.19
C VAL A 487 -31.26 -7.60 -36.00
N PHE A 488 -30.94 -8.64 -35.25
CA PHE A 488 -30.17 -8.57 -34.01
C PHE A 488 -29.04 -9.59 -33.99
N LEU A 489 -27.99 -9.33 -33.22
CA LEU A 489 -26.93 -10.27 -32.92
C LEU A 489 -27.22 -11.00 -31.62
N HIS A 490 -27.19 -12.34 -31.66
CA HIS A 490 -27.38 -13.18 -30.49
C HIS A 490 -26.15 -13.13 -29.57
N PRO A 491 -26.27 -12.76 -28.28
CA PRO A 491 -25.12 -12.50 -27.39
C PRO A 491 -24.32 -13.76 -27.01
N ARG A 492 -24.94 -14.95 -27.02
CA ARG A 492 -24.27 -16.23 -26.69
C ARG A 492 -23.72 -16.98 -27.91
N THR A 493 -24.50 -17.12 -28.99
CA THR A 493 -24.10 -17.85 -30.21
C THR A 493 -23.43 -16.97 -31.27
N LEU A 494 -23.58 -15.65 -31.21
CA LEU A 494 -23.12 -14.69 -32.23
C LEU A 494 -23.78 -14.87 -33.61
N GLU A 495 -24.91 -15.56 -33.68
CA GLU A 495 -25.73 -15.69 -34.89
C GLU A 495 -26.63 -14.46 -35.07
N ALA A 496 -27.00 -14.15 -36.31
CA ALA A 496 -27.97 -13.10 -36.58
C ALA A 496 -29.39 -13.65 -36.44
N ILE A 497 -30.24 -12.95 -35.70
CA ILE A 497 -31.64 -13.28 -35.46
C ILE A 497 -32.48 -12.18 -36.08
N ALA A 498 -33.30 -12.51 -37.08
CA ALA A 498 -34.22 -11.57 -37.68
C ALA A 498 -35.66 -11.87 -37.24
N VAL A 499 -36.35 -10.87 -36.72
CA VAL A 499 -37.80 -10.91 -36.50
C VAL A 499 -38.46 -10.30 -37.71
N VAL A 500 -39.22 -11.10 -38.46
CA VAL A 500 -39.85 -10.71 -39.72
C VAL A 500 -41.36 -10.68 -39.55
N THR A 501 -41.96 -9.55 -39.86
CA THR A 501 -43.41 -9.32 -39.81
C THR A 501 -43.94 -9.16 -41.24
N PRO A 502 -44.66 -10.17 -41.78
CA PRO A 502 -45.30 -10.08 -43.08
C PRO A 502 -46.33 -8.95 -43.15
N GLN A 503 -46.41 -8.27 -44.29
CA GLN A 503 -47.50 -7.35 -44.64
C GLN A 503 -48.45 -7.95 -45.70
N ALA A 504 -48.02 -9.03 -46.37
CA ALA A 504 -48.77 -9.84 -47.32
C ALA A 504 -48.24 -11.29 -47.28
N PRO A 505 -48.95 -12.30 -47.82
CA PRO A 505 -48.44 -13.67 -47.92
C PRO A 505 -47.09 -13.70 -48.65
N ILE A 506 -46.07 -14.27 -48.02
CA ILE A 506 -44.68 -14.22 -48.49
C ILE A 506 -44.33 -15.49 -49.28
N ARG A 507 -43.90 -15.32 -50.53
CA ARG A 507 -43.42 -16.39 -51.42
C ARG A 507 -41.97 -16.78 -51.13
N SER A 508 -41.09 -15.79 -50.94
CA SER A 508 -39.65 -15.99 -50.75
C SER A 508 -39.05 -14.94 -49.81
N VAL A 509 -37.95 -15.30 -49.13
CA VAL A 509 -37.20 -14.39 -48.24
C VAL A 509 -35.72 -14.42 -48.61
N ALA A 510 -35.13 -13.25 -48.83
CA ALA A 510 -33.71 -13.08 -49.12
C ALA A 510 -33.01 -12.34 -47.97
N VAL A 511 -31.84 -12.85 -47.57
CA VAL A 511 -30.95 -12.21 -46.59
C VAL A 511 -29.83 -11.50 -47.34
N VAL A 512 -29.60 -10.22 -47.04
CA VAL A 512 -28.51 -9.44 -47.63
C VAL A 512 -27.55 -9.00 -46.52
N PRO A 513 -26.26 -9.38 -46.57
CA PRO A 513 -25.62 -10.27 -47.56
C PRO A 513 -26.05 -11.75 -47.41
N SER A 514 -25.91 -12.53 -48.49
CA SER A 514 -26.37 -13.94 -48.55
C SER A 514 -25.75 -14.83 -47.48
N SER A 515 -26.57 -15.65 -46.81
CA SER A 515 -26.16 -16.59 -45.76
C SER A 515 -26.27 -18.04 -46.20
N ARG A 516 -25.34 -18.92 -45.76
CA ARG A 516 -25.35 -20.36 -46.11
C ARG A 516 -26.41 -21.19 -45.38
N ARG A 517 -26.96 -20.72 -44.25
CA ARG A 517 -27.97 -21.46 -43.47
C ARG A 517 -28.89 -20.50 -42.72
N ALA A 518 -30.18 -20.54 -43.04
CA ALA A 518 -31.23 -19.83 -42.32
C ALA A 518 -32.31 -20.84 -41.89
N ASP A 519 -32.57 -20.92 -40.59
CA ASP A 519 -33.66 -21.74 -40.04
C ASP A 519 -34.84 -20.82 -39.71
N ARG A 520 -36.04 -21.17 -40.19
CA ARG A 520 -37.28 -20.42 -39.94
C ARG A 520 -38.05 -21.03 -38.76
N THR A 521 -38.48 -20.19 -37.84
CA THR A 521 -39.40 -20.54 -36.75
C THR A 521 -40.62 -19.64 -36.82
N THR A 522 -41.76 -20.18 -37.23
CA THR A 522 -43.03 -19.44 -37.29
C THR A 522 -43.61 -19.29 -35.90
N LEU A 523 -44.03 -18.07 -35.52
CA LEU A 523 -44.53 -17.80 -34.17
C LEU A 523 -45.98 -18.29 -33.98
N GLU A 524 -46.83 -18.19 -35.00
CA GLU A 524 -48.23 -18.64 -34.93
C GLU A 524 -48.54 -19.56 -36.14
N PRO A 525 -48.58 -20.89 -35.95
CA PRO A 525 -48.85 -21.83 -37.04
C PRO A 525 -50.29 -21.71 -37.56
N GLY A 526 -50.48 -21.54 -38.87
CA GLY A 526 -51.79 -21.54 -39.52
C GLY A 526 -52.29 -20.17 -40.03
N ASP A 527 -51.61 -19.08 -39.69
CA ASP A 527 -51.87 -17.74 -40.26
C ASP A 527 -50.75 -17.35 -41.26
N PRO A 528 -51.05 -17.12 -42.55
CA PRO A 528 -50.05 -16.73 -43.55
C PRO A 528 -49.44 -15.33 -43.32
N LEU A 529 -50.02 -14.52 -42.43
CA LEU A 529 -49.50 -13.21 -42.02
C LEU A 529 -48.77 -13.24 -40.66
N ALA A 530 -48.65 -14.42 -40.02
CA ALA A 530 -47.97 -14.55 -38.74
C ALA A 530 -46.48 -14.13 -38.82
N PRO A 531 -45.96 -13.36 -37.84
CA PRO A 531 -44.54 -13.09 -37.76
C PRO A 531 -43.74 -14.37 -37.57
N PHE A 532 -42.52 -14.39 -38.10
CA PHE A 532 -41.59 -15.51 -37.92
C PHE A 532 -40.18 -15.02 -37.63
N ILE A 533 -39.41 -15.88 -36.98
CA ILE A 533 -38.01 -15.65 -36.65
C ILE A 533 -37.14 -16.41 -37.65
N LEU A 534 -36.10 -15.76 -38.13
CA LEU A 534 -35.01 -16.39 -38.87
C LEU A 534 -33.77 -16.45 -38.00
N ARG A 535 -33.26 -17.65 -37.78
CA ARG A 535 -31.92 -17.87 -37.21
C ARG A 535 -30.93 -18.03 -38.36
N ILE A 536 -30.04 -17.07 -38.50
CA ILE A 536 -29.08 -16.98 -39.61
C ILE A 536 -27.71 -17.38 -39.07
N ALA A 537 -27.32 -18.62 -39.37
CA ALA A 537 -26.08 -19.23 -38.90
C ALA A 537 -24.96 -19.11 -39.96
N GLY A 538 -23.72 -18.89 -39.49
CA GLY A 538 -22.56 -18.90 -40.38
C GLY A 538 -22.39 -17.64 -41.22
N TRP A 539 -22.47 -16.46 -40.60
CA TRP A 539 -22.06 -15.21 -41.24
C TRP A 539 -20.53 -15.15 -41.36
N SER A 540 -20.00 -15.81 -42.39
CA SER A 540 -18.71 -15.39 -42.96
C SER A 540 -19.01 -14.15 -43.79
N GLY A 541 -18.30 -13.06 -43.54
CA GLY A 541 -18.27 -11.90 -44.44
C GLY A 541 -17.61 -12.20 -45.78
N ALA A 542 -17.85 -13.39 -46.33
CA ALA A 542 -17.39 -13.88 -47.62
C ALA A 542 -18.20 -15.13 -48.03
N ASP A 543 -18.64 -15.07 -49.28
CA ASP A 543 -18.78 -16.15 -50.26
C ASP A 543 -20.16 -16.79 -50.50
N ALA A 544 -20.66 -16.44 -51.70
CA ALA A 544 -21.56 -17.22 -52.53
C ALA A 544 -21.04 -18.65 -52.75
N GLU A 545 -22.01 -19.54 -52.87
CA GLU A 545 -21.91 -20.98 -52.93
C GLU A 545 -21.05 -21.50 -54.09
N ARG A 546 -20.21 -22.52 -53.83
CA ARG A 546 -20.36 -23.89 -54.35
C ARG A 546 -19.11 -24.71 -54.00
N PHE A 547 -19.35 -26.01 -53.84
CA PHE A 547 -18.36 -27.07 -53.69
C PHE A 547 -17.36 -27.03 -54.86
N ALA A 548 -16.11 -26.62 -54.63
CA ALA A 548 -15.02 -26.76 -55.60
C ALA A 548 -13.69 -26.92 -54.87
N SER A 549 -12.88 -27.86 -55.36
CA SER A 549 -11.66 -28.40 -54.77
C SER A 549 -10.40 -27.57 -55.02
N GLU A 550 -10.51 -26.27 -55.27
CA GLU A 550 -9.36 -25.37 -55.41
C GLU A 550 -9.73 -23.99 -54.83
N VAL A 551 -9.04 -23.60 -53.75
CA VAL A 551 -9.21 -22.29 -53.08
C VAL A 551 -8.22 -21.33 -53.70
N ASP A 552 -8.72 -20.35 -54.44
CA ASP A 552 -7.92 -19.20 -54.88
C ASP A 552 -8.27 -17.98 -54.02
N VAL A 553 -7.27 -17.46 -53.30
CA VAL A 553 -7.44 -16.38 -52.31
C VAL A 553 -7.44 -15.04 -53.04
N THR A 554 -8.62 -14.43 -53.19
CA THR A 554 -8.78 -13.15 -53.91
C THR A 554 -8.40 -11.91 -53.07
N GLY A 555 -8.10 -12.08 -51.78
CA GLY A 555 -7.55 -11.03 -50.93
C GLY A 555 -7.49 -11.40 -49.44
N GLU A 556 -6.50 -10.84 -48.73
CA GLU A 556 -6.31 -10.98 -47.28
C GLU A 556 -6.49 -9.62 -46.58
N ARG A 557 -7.21 -9.58 -45.45
CA ARG A 557 -7.24 -8.40 -44.55
C ARG A 557 -6.76 -8.77 -43.15
N SER A 558 -5.95 -7.90 -42.55
CA SER A 558 -5.54 -8.04 -41.16
C SER A 558 -6.68 -7.73 -40.19
N LEU A 559 -6.76 -8.47 -39.07
CA LEU A 559 -7.70 -8.16 -37.98
C LEU A 559 -7.38 -6.80 -37.36
N ARG A 560 -8.43 -6.06 -36.98
CA ARG A 560 -8.31 -4.85 -36.17
C ARG A 560 -8.05 -5.20 -34.70
N VAL A 561 -7.57 -4.23 -33.91
CA VAL A 561 -7.25 -4.46 -32.48
C VAL A 561 -8.49 -4.87 -31.69
N GLU A 562 -9.66 -4.31 -32.03
CA GLU A 562 -10.95 -4.62 -31.41
C GLU A 562 -11.37 -6.07 -31.71
N GLU A 563 -11.14 -6.54 -32.94
CA GLU A 563 -11.42 -7.93 -33.34
C GLU A 563 -10.52 -8.92 -32.59
N VAL A 564 -9.22 -8.60 -32.43
CA VAL A 564 -8.27 -9.42 -31.66
C VAL A 564 -8.69 -9.49 -30.18
N ILE A 565 -9.04 -8.34 -29.57
CA ILE A 565 -9.47 -8.28 -28.17
C ILE A 565 -10.78 -9.05 -27.95
N ALA A 566 -11.77 -8.88 -28.83
CA ALA A 566 -13.05 -9.58 -28.71
C ALA A 566 -12.89 -11.11 -28.81
N ARG A 567 -12.05 -11.59 -29.75
CA ARG A 567 -11.75 -13.02 -29.89
C ARG A 567 -10.97 -13.56 -28.70
N HIS A 568 -10.03 -12.79 -28.17
CA HIS A 568 -9.31 -13.13 -26.94
C HIS A 568 -10.26 -13.29 -25.74
N GLN A 569 -11.20 -12.36 -25.56
CA GLN A 569 -12.18 -12.43 -24.49
C GLN A 569 -13.10 -13.64 -24.63
N ALA A 570 -13.52 -13.97 -25.85
CA ALA A 570 -14.28 -15.18 -26.12
C ALA A 570 -13.48 -16.45 -25.79
N ALA A 571 -12.18 -16.49 -26.12
CA ALA A 571 -11.28 -17.58 -25.73
C ALA A 571 -11.15 -17.68 -24.19
N ALA A 572 -10.91 -16.56 -23.51
CA ALA A 572 -10.82 -16.50 -22.05
C ALA A 572 -12.14 -16.89 -21.34
N ALA A 573 -13.30 -16.58 -21.93
CA ALA A 573 -14.61 -17.00 -21.43
C ALA A 573 -14.80 -18.52 -21.56
N ARG A 574 -14.48 -19.10 -22.73
CA ARG A 574 -14.50 -20.55 -22.95
C ARG A 574 -13.56 -21.28 -21.99
N GLN A 575 -12.36 -20.74 -21.77
CA GLN A 575 -11.42 -21.31 -20.80
C GLN A 575 -11.97 -21.28 -19.37
N ARG A 576 -12.58 -20.16 -18.93
CA ARG A 576 -13.20 -20.06 -17.59
C ARG A 576 -14.36 -21.03 -17.38
N GLN A 577 -15.12 -21.35 -18.43
CA GLN A 577 -16.16 -22.39 -18.34
C GLN A 577 -15.59 -23.80 -18.21
N ARG A 578 -14.42 -24.05 -18.82
CA ARG A 578 -13.70 -25.33 -18.74
C ARG A 578 -12.97 -25.51 -17.42
N VAL A 579 -12.35 -24.45 -16.89
CA VAL A 579 -11.59 -24.46 -15.63
C VAL A 579 -12.42 -23.76 -14.55
N ARG A 580 -13.31 -24.52 -13.90
CA ARG A 580 -14.23 -24.03 -12.85
C ARG A 580 -13.51 -23.84 -11.52
N SER A 581 -12.56 -24.72 -11.23
CA SER A 581 -11.64 -24.61 -10.10
C SER A 581 -10.21 -24.95 -10.52
N LEU A 582 -9.23 -24.40 -9.84
CA LEU A 582 -7.81 -24.64 -10.10
C LEU A 582 -7.05 -24.70 -8.78
N ILE A 583 -6.21 -25.71 -8.65
CA ILE A 583 -5.11 -25.71 -7.68
C ILE A 583 -3.82 -25.64 -8.48
N ALA A 584 -3.08 -24.54 -8.34
CA ALA A 584 -1.73 -24.43 -8.91
C ALA A 584 -0.70 -24.49 -7.78
N SER A 585 0.38 -25.23 -7.99
CA SER A 585 1.45 -25.39 -6.99
C SER A 585 2.79 -24.96 -7.57
N GLY A 586 3.62 -24.36 -6.71
CA GLY A 586 4.89 -23.80 -7.14
C GLY A 586 5.67 -23.13 -6.02
N THR A 587 6.50 -22.16 -6.41
CA THR A 587 7.37 -21.42 -5.48
C THR A 587 7.26 -19.92 -5.70
N THR A 588 7.26 -19.17 -4.60
CA THR A 588 7.41 -17.71 -4.64
C THR A 588 8.75 -17.36 -4.00
N VAL A 589 9.52 -16.47 -4.63
CA VAL A 589 10.76 -15.91 -4.09
C VAL A 589 10.68 -14.40 -4.16
N LEU A 590 10.89 -13.71 -3.04
CA LEU A 590 11.03 -12.27 -2.96
C LEU A 590 12.49 -11.96 -2.63
N THR A 591 13.15 -11.18 -3.46
CA THR A 591 14.54 -10.74 -3.28
C THR A 591 14.55 -9.22 -3.06
N PHE A 592 15.26 -8.76 -2.04
CA PHE A 592 15.40 -7.32 -1.78
C PHE A 592 16.73 -7.00 -1.08
N GLN A 593 17.26 -5.81 -1.33
CA GLN A 593 18.50 -5.33 -0.70
C GLN A 593 18.17 -4.38 0.45
N ILE A 594 18.67 -4.67 1.64
CA ILE A 594 18.63 -3.74 2.77
C ILE A 594 20.00 -3.03 2.86
N PRO A 595 20.03 -1.69 2.97
CA PRO A 595 21.26 -0.94 3.26
C PRO A 595 22.00 -1.49 4.49
N GLY A 596 23.31 -1.60 4.42
CA GLY A 596 24.15 -2.14 5.51
C GLY A 596 24.16 -3.67 5.64
N LEU A 597 23.40 -4.43 4.83
CA LEU A 597 23.57 -5.88 4.69
C LEU A 597 24.49 -6.22 3.51
N ALA A 598 25.28 -7.26 3.72
CA ALA A 598 26.33 -7.71 2.82
C ALA A 598 25.81 -8.34 1.52
N ALA A 599 24.66 -9.00 1.57
CA ALA A 599 24.07 -9.76 0.47
C ALA A 599 22.56 -9.48 0.38
N PRO A 600 21.93 -9.72 -0.78
CA PRO A 600 20.48 -9.60 -0.91
C PRO A 600 19.76 -10.54 0.06
N MET A 601 18.68 -10.06 0.67
CA MET A 601 17.80 -10.91 1.46
C MET A 601 16.79 -11.60 0.55
N THR A 602 16.43 -12.84 0.91
CA THR A 602 15.39 -13.59 0.20
C THR A 602 14.32 -14.09 1.16
N ILE A 603 13.07 -14.05 0.71
CA ILE A 603 11.94 -14.72 1.36
C ILE A 603 11.38 -15.69 0.33
N SER A 604 11.46 -16.99 0.61
CA SER A 604 10.93 -18.01 -0.29
C SER A 604 9.88 -18.88 0.38
N SER A 605 8.88 -19.31 -0.39
CA SER A 605 7.80 -20.15 0.09
C SER A 605 7.33 -21.13 -0.98
N GLU A 606 6.99 -22.34 -0.55
CA GLU A 606 6.14 -23.23 -1.35
C GLU A 606 4.74 -22.61 -1.38
N THR A 607 4.18 -22.45 -2.58
CA THR A 607 2.99 -21.64 -2.81
C THR A 607 1.95 -22.50 -3.51
N LEU A 608 0.77 -22.60 -2.91
CA LEU A 608 -0.41 -23.18 -3.56
C LEU A 608 -1.43 -22.07 -3.78
N VAL A 609 -1.94 -21.97 -5.00
CA VAL A 609 -2.96 -21.01 -5.39
C VAL A 609 -4.26 -21.77 -5.64
N TYR A 610 -5.27 -21.45 -4.85
CA TYR A 610 -6.63 -21.96 -4.97
C TYR A 610 -7.47 -20.91 -5.68
N GLN A 611 -8.09 -21.28 -6.80
CA GLN A 611 -8.99 -20.40 -7.55
C GLN A 611 -10.31 -21.09 -7.82
N ALA A 612 -11.42 -20.46 -7.42
CA ALA A 612 -12.78 -20.89 -7.73
C ALA A 612 -13.76 -19.71 -7.58
N ALA A 613 -14.81 -19.66 -8.41
CA ALA A 613 -15.92 -18.68 -8.29
C ALA A 613 -15.47 -17.20 -8.14
N GLY A 614 -14.36 -16.80 -8.77
CA GLY A 614 -13.82 -15.43 -8.70
C GLY A 614 -13.07 -15.10 -7.40
N VAL A 615 -12.89 -16.06 -6.50
CA VAL A 615 -12.06 -15.94 -5.29
C VAL A 615 -10.71 -16.61 -5.54
N SER A 616 -9.62 -15.91 -5.22
CA SER A 616 -8.27 -16.47 -5.22
C SER A 616 -7.70 -16.46 -3.80
N GLU A 617 -7.27 -17.64 -3.35
CA GLU A 617 -6.58 -17.82 -2.09
C GLU A 617 -5.19 -18.41 -2.32
N VAL A 618 -4.23 -18.00 -1.50
CA VAL A 618 -2.85 -18.43 -1.59
C VAL A 618 -2.44 -19.03 -0.25
N GLU A 619 -2.06 -20.30 -0.26
CA GLU A 619 -1.40 -20.97 0.84
C GLU A 619 0.12 -20.87 0.67
N GLN A 620 0.81 -20.38 1.68
CA GLN A 620 2.27 -20.37 1.74
C GLN A 620 2.75 -21.35 2.83
N ARG A 621 3.53 -22.33 2.39
CA ARG A 621 4.16 -23.38 3.22
C ARG A 621 5.67 -23.19 3.24
N ASN A 622 6.30 -23.74 4.29
CA ASN A 622 7.76 -23.82 4.40
C ASN A 622 8.47 -22.49 4.09
N ILE A 623 7.99 -21.40 4.71
CA ILE A 623 8.56 -20.06 4.51
C ILE A 623 10.00 -20.06 5.04
N ARG A 624 10.91 -19.63 4.17
CA ARG A 624 12.35 -19.59 4.43
C ARG A 624 12.82 -18.14 4.30
N LEU A 625 13.60 -17.68 5.27
CA LEU A 625 14.32 -16.41 5.20
C LEU A 625 15.76 -16.73 4.81
N ASN A 626 16.28 -16.13 3.75
CA ASN A 626 17.63 -16.39 3.27
C ASN A 626 17.88 -17.88 2.98
N GLY A 627 16.84 -18.59 2.52
CA GLY A 627 16.86 -20.05 2.32
C GLY A 627 16.80 -20.89 3.59
N LEU A 628 16.88 -20.28 4.77
CA LEU A 628 16.87 -20.93 6.08
C LEU A 628 15.45 -21.11 6.60
N ALA A 629 15.14 -22.29 7.14
CA ALA A 629 13.86 -22.55 7.77
C ALA A 629 13.64 -21.62 8.98
N TYR A 630 12.53 -20.87 8.98
CA TYR A 630 12.20 -19.93 10.04
C TYR A 630 11.05 -20.46 10.91
N GLU A 631 11.39 -21.09 12.04
CA GLU A 631 10.42 -21.65 12.99
C GLU A 631 10.27 -20.75 14.23
N ILE A 632 9.07 -20.20 14.46
CA ILE A 632 8.73 -19.50 15.70
C ILE A 632 8.20 -20.52 16.71
N ALA A 633 8.63 -20.42 17.98
CA ALA A 633 8.23 -21.29 19.11
C ALA A 633 6.72 -21.39 19.42
N ARG A 634 5.84 -20.76 18.64
CA ARG A 634 4.36 -20.83 18.74
C ARG A 634 3.68 -21.28 17.44
N GLY A 635 4.42 -21.87 16.50
CA GLY A 635 3.86 -22.43 15.25
C GLY A 635 3.27 -21.41 14.26
N GLY A 636 3.43 -20.10 14.50
CA GLY A 636 3.05 -19.06 13.56
C GLY A 636 4.25 -18.63 12.72
N VAL A 637 4.07 -18.44 11.42
CA VAL A 637 5.03 -17.72 10.57
C VAL A 637 4.90 -16.21 10.86
N PRO A 638 5.99 -15.42 10.88
CA PRO A 638 5.89 -13.97 11.01
C PRO A 638 5.01 -13.40 9.88
N ARG A 639 4.04 -12.56 10.24
CA ARG A 639 3.21 -11.86 9.26
C ARG A 639 4.03 -10.77 8.64
N LEU A 640 4.62 -11.08 7.50
CA LEU A 640 5.34 -10.10 6.72
C LEU A 640 4.36 -9.07 6.15
N PRO A 641 4.79 -7.85 5.88
CA PRO A 641 3.98 -6.91 5.12
C PRO A 641 3.68 -7.50 3.75
N ILE A 642 2.43 -7.43 3.32
CA ILE A 642 2.06 -7.80 1.96
C ILE A 642 2.58 -6.68 1.05
N VAL A 643 3.63 -6.98 0.31
CA VAL A 643 4.25 -6.07 -0.66
C VAL A 643 3.40 -6.13 -1.93
N GLU A 644 2.39 -5.28 -2.01
CA GLU A 644 1.51 -5.14 -3.17
C GLU A 644 1.26 -3.66 -3.50
N PRO A 645 1.15 -3.31 -4.80
CA PRO A 645 0.71 -2.00 -5.20
C PRO A 645 -0.80 -1.86 -4.93
N GLU A 646 -1.32 -0.65 -5.13
CA GLU A 646 -2.76 -0.42 -5.08
C GLU A 646 -3.48 -1.33 -6.08
N ARG A 647 -4.64 -1.89 -5.73
CA ARG A 647 -5.39 -2.74 -6.67
C ARG A 647 -5.91 -1.88 -7.84
N VAL A 648 -5.73 -2.37 -9.06
CA VAL A 648 -6.36 -1.77 -10.24
C VAL A 648 -7.82 -2.24 -10.30
N SER A 649 -8.75 -1.29 -10.30
CA SER A 649 -10.19 -1.59 -10.32
C SER A 649 -10.67 -2.12 -11.68
N GLU A 650 -9.99 -1.73 -12.76
CA GLU A 650 -10.36 -2.05 -14.15
C GLU A 650 -9.11 -2.61 -14.87
N PRO A 651 -8.94 -3.93 -14.98
CA PRO A 651 -7.80 -4.54 -15.66
C PRO A 651 -7.89 -4.34 -17.19
N PRO A 652 -6.75 -4.24 -17.91
CA PRO A 652 -6.74 -4.10 -19.36
C PRO A 652 -7.34 -5.33 -20.04
N LEU A 653 -7.77 -5.17 -21.29
CA LEU A 653 -8.38 -6.19 -22.13
C LEU A 653 -9.73 -6.73 -21.60
N THR A 654 -10.37 -6.03 -20.67
CA THR A 654 -11.77 -6.27 -20.27
C THR A 654 -12.70 -5.23 -20.90
N ILE A 655 -13.89 -5.64 -21.38
CA ILE A 655 -14.94 -4.69 -21.77
C ILE A 655 -15.63 -4.23 -20.49
N SER A 656 -15.22 -3.08 -19.98
CA SER A 656 -16.03 -2.29 -19.08
C SER A 656 -16.86 -1.30 -19.91
N LEU A 657 -18.05 -0.90 -19.43
CA LEU A 657 -18.85 0.18 -20.02
C LEU A 657 -18.13 1.56 -19.96
N THR A 658 -16.93 1.59 -19.39
CA THR A 658 -16.04 2.72 -19.21
C THR A 658 -14.83 2.58 -20.16
N GLU A 659 -14.64 3.53 -21.08
CA GLU A 659 -13.46 3.55 -21.96
C GLU A 659 -12.19 4.06 -21.25
N VAL A 660 -11.62 3.25 -20.34
CA VAL A 660 -10.44 3.68 -19.54
C VAL A 660 -9.08 3.44 -20.21
N TYR A 661 -8.99 2.57 -21.21
CA TYR A 661 -7.74 2.26 -21.94
C TYR A 661 -7.83 2.60 -23.44
N ARG A 662 -6.69 2.98 -24.02
CA ARG A 662 -6.45 3.05 -25.46
C ARG A 662 -5.66 1.81 -25.86
N TYR A 663 -6.13 1.08 -26.87
CA TYR A 663 -5.48 -0.10 -27.41
C TYR A 663 -4.91 0.18 -28.79
N ARG A 664 -3.78 -0.46 -29.13
CA ARG A 664 -3.20 -0.43 -30.48
C ARG A 664 -2.64 -1.81 -30.83
N LEU A 665 -2.90 -2.26 -32.05
CA LEU A 665 -2.22 -3.42 -32.61
C LEU A 665 -0.85 -2.98 -33.13
N GLU A 666 0.22 -3.50 -32.53
CA GLU A 666 1.60 -3.16 -32.91
C GLU A 666 2.13 -4.05 -34.04
N GLY A 667 1.60 -5.27 -34.16
CA GLY A 667 1.97 -6.21 -35.21
C GLY A 667 1.80 -7.67 -34.78
N ARG A 668 2.57 -8.55 -35.41
CA ARG A 668 2.71 -9.96 -35.03
C ARG A 668 4.14 -10.27 -34.63
N GLU A 669 4.31 -11.05 -33.58
CA GLU A 669 5.59 -11.59 -33.12
C GLU A 669 5.48 -13.09 -32.90
N ARG A 670 6.57 -13.84 -33.11
CA ARG A 670 6.60 -15.26 -32.77
C ARG A 670 7.01 -15.46 -31.32
N ARG A 671 6.18 -16.16 -30.53
CA ARG A 671 6.39 -16.45 -29.11
C ARG A 671 6.04 -17.90 -28.78
N GLN A 672 6.91 -18.57 -28.01
CA GLN A 672 6.77 -19.99 -27.69
C GLN A 672 6.50 -20.88 -28.93
N GLY A 673 7.13 -20.54 -30.06
CA GLY A 673 6.96 -21.23 -31.34
C GLY A 673 5.68 -20.87 -32.14
N ARG A 674 4.78 -20.06 -31.58
CA ARG A 674 3.48 -19.68 -32.15
C ARG A 674 3.47 -18.22 -32.59
N ASP A 675 2.70 -17.89 -33.62
CA ASP A 675 2.49 -16.49 -34.02
C ASP A 675 1.50 -15.83 -33.07
N ALA A 676 1.79 -14.59 -32.64
CA ALA A 676 0.98 -13.86 -31.67
C ALA A 676 0.78 -12.41 -32.10
N TYR A 677 -0.44 -11.90 -31.94
CA TYR A 677 -0.74 -10.48 -32.05
C TYR A 677 -0.18 -9.74 -30.83
N VAL A 678 0.50 -8.62 -31.07
CA VAL A 678 1.01 -7.74 -30.02
C VAL A 678 0.04 -6.57 -29.85
N VAL A 679 -0.69 -6.56 -28.74
CA VAL A 679 -1.66 -5.52 -28.39
C VAL A 679 -1.09 -4.66 -27.28
N SER A 680 -0.79 -3.39 -27.55
CA SER A 680 -0.44 -2.43 -26.51
C SER A 680 -1.67 -1.76 -25.91
N PHE A 681 -1.58 -1.45 -24.62
CA PHE A 681 -2.63 -0.78 -23.86
C PHE A 681 -2.03 0.34 -22.99
N ALA A 682 -2.71 1.49 -22.97
CA ALA A 682 -2.32 2.64 -22.15
C ALA A 682 -3.56 3.36 -21.59
N PRO A 683 -3.49 3.97 -20.40
CA PRO A 683 -4.62 4.71 -19.81
C PRO A 683 -5.06 5.88 -20.70
N LYS A 684 -6.37 6.10 -20.90
CA LYS A 684 -6.91 7.29 -21.59
C LYS A 684 -6.80 8.57 -20.74
N ALA A 685 -6.94 8.46 -19.42
CA ALA A 685 -6.87 9.57 -18.47
C ALA A 685 -5.74 9.36 -17.44
N GLU A 686 -4.99 10.43 -17.16
CA GLU A 686 -3.95 10.40 -16.14
C GLU A 686 -4.52 10.60 -14.73
N GLY A 687 -3.93 9.93 -13.73
CA GLY A 687 -4.23 10.18 -12.32
C GLY A 687 -4.89 9.02 -11.56
N ARG A 688 -5.48 8.04 -12.25
CA ARG A 688 -5.92 6.76 -11.66
C ARG A 688 -4.82 5.72 -11.74
N SER A 689 -4.79 4.82 -10.76
CA SER A 689 -3.87 3.68 -10.75
C SER A 689 -4.30 2.63 -11.77
N LEU A 690 -3.79 2.74 -13.00
CA LEU A 690 -4.13 1.90 -14.15
C LEU A 690 -2.87 1.29 -14.76
N PHE A 691 -3.01 0.24 -15.58
CA PHE A 691 -1.87 -0.41 -16.22
C PHE A 691 -1.47 0.23 -17.57
N ARG A 692 -0.21 0.10 -17.93
CA ARG A 692 0.30 0.40 -19.28
C ARG A 692 1.27 -0.71 -19.70
N GLY A 693 1.13 -1.23 -20.90
CA GLY A 693 2.01 -2.30 -21.37
C GLY A 693 1.55 -2.98 -22.65
N ARG A 694 1.93 -4.24 -22.81
CA ARG A 694 1.71 -5.06 -24.01
C ARG A 694 1.20 -6.45 -23.63
N ALA A 695 0.36 -7.02 -24.48
CA ALA A 695 -0.13 -8.38 -24.38
C ALA A 695 0.14 -9.12 -25.70
N TRP A 696 0.65 -10.34 -25.59
CA TRP A 696 0.88 -11.25 -26.70
C TRP A 696 -0.25 -12.29 -26.71
N ILE A 697 -1.08 -12.22 -27.74
CA ILE A 697 -2.29 -13.04 -27.89
C ILE A 697 -2.07 -13.99 -29.07
N ASP A 698 -2.19 -15.29 -28.84
CA ASP A 698 -1.99 -16.33 -29.87
C ASP A 698 -2.84 -16.05 -31.12
N ALA A 699 -2.24 -16.14 -32.31
CA ALA A 699 -2.91 -15.73 -33.54
C ALA A 699 -3.97 -16.74 -34.02
N SER A 700 -3.88 -18.00 -33.58
CA SER A 700 -4.82 -19.07 -33.93
C SER A 700 -5.92 -19.27 -32.88
N GLY A 701 -5.54 -19.47 -31.62
CA GLY A 701 -6.45 -19.74 -30.50
C GLY A 701 -6.96 -18.50 -29.77
N PHE A 702 -6.31 -17.35 -29.95
CA PHE A 702 -6.55 -16.10 -29.20
C PHE A 702 -6.34 -16.23 -27.69
N ASP A 703 -5.58 -17.23 -27.26
CA ASP A 703 -5.18 -17.41 -25.86
C ASP A 703 -4.09 -16.40 -25.46
N MET A 704 -4.05 -16.04 -24.17
CA MET A 704 -2.98 -15.18 -23.65
C MET A 704 -1.68 -15.97 -23.55
N LEU A 705 -0.61 -15.50 -24.18
CA LEU A 705 0.72 -16.11 -24.08
C LEU A 705 1.62 -15.38 -23.08
N ARG A 706 1.56 -14.04 -23.08
CA ARG A 706 2.36 -13.18 -22.20
C ARG A 706 1.69 -11.83 -21.99
N VAL A 707 1.85 -11.26 -20.80
CA VAL A 707 1.51 -9.87 -20.50
C VAL A 707 2.71 -9.18 -19.86
N GLU A 708 3.05 -8.01 -20.36
CA GLU A 708 3.98 -7.08 -19.72
C GLU A 708 3.17 -5.84 -19.32
N ALA A 709 3.14 -5.50 -18.04
CA ALA A 709 2.34 -4.40 -17.52
C ALA A 709 3.10 -3.59 -16.46
N SER A 710 3.05 -2.26 -16.58
CA SER A 710 3.54 -1.32 -15.57
C SER A 710 2.36 -0.56 -14.99
N GLN A 711 2.33 -0.41 -13.67
CA GLN A 711 1.26 0.31 -13.00
C GLN A 711 1.59 1.80 -12.89
N THR A 712 0.65 2.64 -13.32
CA THR A 712 0.79 4.09 -13.37
C THR A 712 0.16 4.76 -12.15
N ALA A 713 0.55 6.00 -11.86
CA ALA A 713 -0.07 6.86 -10.85
C ALA A 713 -0.19 6.29 -9.40
N LEU A 714 0.72 5.40 -9.00
CA LEU A 714 0.79 4.83 -7.65
C LEU A 714 0.98 5.91 -6.57
N ARG A 715 0.27 5.78 -5.43
CA ARG A 715 0.31 6.73 -4.30
C ARG A 715 0.67 6.07 -2.95
N GLY A 716 0.71 4.74 -2.91
CA GLY A 716 1.06 3.94 -1.73
C GLY A 716 2.55 3.75 -1.48
N ALA A 717 2.89 2.80 -0.61
CA ALA A 717 4.27 2.45 -0.27
C ALA A 717 5.07 1.86 -1.45
N ILE A 718 4.37 1.20 -2.38
CA ILE A 718 4.94 0.79 -3.66
C ILE A 718 4.86 1.95 -4.63
N VAL A 719 6.02 2.44 -5.04
CA VAL A 719 6.18 3.65 -5.86
C VAL A 719 6.55 3.35 -7.32
N SER A 720 6.81 2.09 -7.65
CA SER A 720 6.74 1.55 -9.01
C SER A 720 6.44 0.06 -8.91
N SER A 721 5.70 -0.45 -9.90
CA SER A 721 5.42 -1.87 -10.07
C SER A 721 5.38 -2.18 -11.55
N GLN A 722 6.28 -3.05 -11.99
CA GLN A 722 6.30 -3.66 -13.31
C GLN A 722 6.11 -5.17 -13.13
N GLN A 723 5.24 -5.77 -13.92
CA GLN A 723 4.88 -7.17 -13.86
C GLN A 723 4.96 -7.78 -15.26
N GLU A 724 5.56 -8.96 -15.32
CA GLU A 724 5.63 -9.80 -16.51
C GLU A 724 5.05 -11.16 -16.18
N ASP A 725 3.98 -11.53 -16.87
CA ASP A 725 3.29 -12.81 -16.69
C ASP A 725 3.44 -13.63 -17.96
N GLU A 726 3.89 -14.87 -17.81
CA GLU A 726 3.97 -15.87 -18.88
C GLU A 726 2.98 -17.01 -18.61
N PHE A 727 2.24 -17.36 -19.65
CA PHE A 727 1.22 -18.41 -19.61
C PHE A 727 1.75 -19.66 -20.32
N VAL A 728 1.37 -20.82 -19.80
CA VAL A 728 1.77 -22.13 -20.30
C VAL A 728 0.54 -22.97 -20.67
N PRO A 729 0.63 -23.82 -21.70
CA PRO A 729 -0.46 -24.70 -22.08
C PRO A 729 -0.61 -25.85 -21.06
N VAL A 730 -1.82 -26.06 -20.56
CA VAL A 730 -2.20 -27.10 -19.60
C VAL A 730 -3.36 -27.91 -20.18
N PRO A 731 -3.27 -29.24 -20.26
CA PRO A 731 -4.36 -30.07 -20.76
C PRO A 731 -5.55 -30.10 -19.79
N VAL A 732 -6.77 -30.00 -20.34
CA VAL A 732 -8.05 -30.06 -19.63
C VAL A 732 -9.00 -30.96 -20.42
N GLY A 733 -8.98 -32.27 -20.15
CA GLY A 733 -9.67 -33.26 -20.99
C GLY A 733 -9.07 -33.30 -22.39
N VAL A 734 -9.91 -33.14 -23.42
CA VAL A 734 -9.48 -33.06 -24.84
C VAL A 734 -9.05 -31.66 -25.28
N ALA A 735 -9.21 -30.65 -24.42
CA ALA A 735 -8.88 -29.26 -24.72
C ALA A 735 -7.59 -28.83 -24.00
N THR A 736 -7.04 -27.69 -24.41
CA THR A 736 -5.93 -27.02 -23.73
C THR A 736 -6.41 -25.71 -23.13
N ALA A 737 -5.93 -25.39 -21.92
CA ALA A 737 -6.09 -24.10 -21.26
C ALA A 737 -4.72 -23.44 -21.07
N TRP A 738 -4.66 -22.12 -21.25
CA TRP A 738 -3.46 -21.33 -21.02
C TRP A 738 -3.51 -20.71 -19.63
N LEU A 739 -2.74 -21.28 -18.70
CA LEU A 739 -2.73 -20.89 -17.29
C LEU A 739 -1.40 -20.21 -16.94
N LEU A 740 -1.41 -19.35 -15.92
CA LEU A 740 -0.20 -18.64 -15.47
C LEU A 740 0.88 -19.65 -15.07
N GLY A 741 2.02 -19.64 -15.76
CA GLY A 741 3.18 -20.49 -15.43
C GLY A 741 4.22 -19.74 -14.61
N ARG A 742 4.47 -18.47 -14.96
CA ARG A 742 5.45 -17.64 -14.28
C ARG A 742 4.96 -16.20 -14.18
N SER A 743 5.15 -15.57 -13.03
CA SER A 743 4.92 -14.15 -12.83
C SER A 743 6.15 -13.52 -12.19
N GLU A 744 6.71 -12.51 -12.84
CA GLU A 744 7.90 -11.79 -12.42
C GLU A 744 7.55 -10.33 -12.19
N THR A 745 7.66 -9.88 -10.95
CA THR A 745 7.27 -8.53 -10.53
C THR A 745 8.49 -7.77 -9.99
N HIS A 746 8.78 -6.63 -10.58
CA HIS A 746 9.79 -5.69 -10.14
C HIS A 746 9.11 -4.47 -9.51
N GLN A 747 9.42 -4.20 -8.25
CA GLN A 747 8.78 -3.15 -7.48
C GLN A 747 9.82 -2.29 -6.79
N VAL A 748 9.43 -1.06 -6.46
CA VAL A 748 10.18 -0.24 -5.51
C VAL A 748 9.31 0.02 -4.31
N TYR A 749 9.80 -0.43 -3.18
CA TYR A 749 9.23 -0.13 -1.90
C TYR A 749 9.88 1.15 -1.34
N ALA A 750 9.08 2.19 -1.15
CA ALA A 750 9.48 3.39 -0.44
C ALA A 750 9.27 3.15 1.06
N GLY A 751 10.31 2.63 1.71
CA GLY A 751 10.31 2.23 3.12
C GLY A 751 11.23 3.10 3.93
N ALA A 752 10.66 3.93 4.81
CA ALA A 752 11.36 4.65 5.87
C ALA A 752 12.84 4.97 5.55
N GLY A 753 13.02 6.07 4.80
CA GLY A 753 14.29 6.69 4.35
C GLY A 753 15.16 5.90 3.37
N HIS A 754 14.81 4.69 2.96
CA HIS A 754 15.47 3.99 1.86
C HIS A 754 14.46 3.44 0.85
N ARG A 755 14.94 3.29 -0.39
CA ARG A 755 14.15 2.72 -1.49
C ARG A 755 14.68 1.34 -1.74
N THR A 756 13.86 0.36 -1.45
CA THR A 756 14.25 -1.03 -1.58
C THR A 756 13.66 -1.56 -2.88
N PRO A 757 14.48 -1.85 -3.90
CA PRO A 757 14.01 -2.61 -5.04
C PRO A 757 13.64 -4.02 -4.55
N ILE A 758 12.47 -4.47 -4.95
CA ILE A 758 11.93 -5.79 -4.63
C ILE A 758 11.71 -6.52 -5.95
N HIS A 759 12.28 -7.71 -6.05
CA HIS A 759 12.08 -8.62 -7.17
C HIS A 759 11.32 -9.84 -6.67
N ARG A 760 10.08 -10.02 -7.12
CA ARG A 760 9.22 -11.14 -6.77
C ARG A 760 9.07 -12.05 -7.98
N VAL A 761 9.42 -13.33 -7.81
CA VAL A 761 9.26 -14.36 -8.83
C VAL A 761 8.33 -15.44 -8.30
N LEU A 762 7.19 -15.64 -8.97
CA LEU A 762 6.28 -16.77 -8.77
C LEU A 762 6.47 -17.73 -9.95
N VAL A 763 6.81 -18.99 -9.66
CA VAL A 763 6.88 -20.06 -10.66
C VAL A 763 5.91 -21.15 -10.25
N LEU A 764 4.88 -21.39 -11.07
CA LEU A 764 3.90 -22.46 -10.91
C LEU A 764 4.33 -23.65 -11.76
N THR A 765 4.68 -24.76 -11.09
CA THR A 765 5.25 -25.96 -11.72
C THR A 765 4.21 -27.03 -12.00
N ALA A 766 3.07 -26.99 -11.31
CA ALA A 766 1.97 -27.93 -11.52
C ALA A 766 0.63 -27.21 -11.48
N HIS A 767 -0.27 -27.60 -12.37
CA HIS A 767 -1.61 -27.06 -12.51
C HIS A 767 -2.61 -28.21 -12.49
N GLU A 768 -3.51 -28.21 -11.52
CA GLU A 768 -4.58 -29.19 -11.40
C GLU A 768 -5.92 -28.48 -11.71
N PRO A 769 -6.36 -28.45 -12.98
CA PRO A 769 -7.67 -27.90 -13.35
C PRO A 769 -8.79 -28.86 -12.95
N ASN A 770 -9.83 -28.32 -12.30
CA ASN A 770 -10.97 -29.04 -11.75
C ASN A 770 -10.60 -30.25 -10.87
N PRO A 771 -9.72 -30.09 -9.85
CA PRO A 771 -9.23 -31.22 -9.09
C PRO A 771 -10.37 -31.86 -8.28
N PRO A 772 -10.44 -33.21 -8.22
CA PRO A 772 -11.38 -33.89 -7.35
C PRO A 772 -11.07 -33.52 -5.89
N GLY A 773 -12.10 -33.22 -5.10
CA GLY A 773 -11.93 -32.84 -3.69
C GLY A 773 -11.33 -31.44 -3.46
N PHE A 774 -11.46 -30.50 -4.42
CA PHE A 774 -11.03 -29.10 -4.27
C PHE A 774 -11.44 -28.49 -2.91
N ALA A 775 -12.72 -28.61 -2.55
CA ALA A 775 -13.27 -28.07 -1.30
C ALA A 775 -12.59 -28.69 -0.06
N ALA A 776 -12.44 -30.01 -0.02
CA ALA A 776 -11.77 -30.70 1.08
C ALA A 776 -10.29 -30.30 1.21
N ARG A 777 -9.58 -30.11 0.10
CA ARG A 777 -8.18 -29.64 0.11
C ARG A 777 -8.05 -28.18 0.56
N LEU A 778 -8.98 -27.31 0.17
CA LEU A 778 -9.02 -25.93 0.63
C LEU A 778 -9.36 -25.85 2.14
N GLU A 779 -10.30 -26.66 2.60
CA GLU A 779 -10.66 -26.76 4.02
C GLU A 779 -9.49 -27.31 4.86
N ALA A 780 -8.77 -28.31 4.37
CA ALA A 780 -7.55 -28.80 4.98
C ALA A 780 -6.46 -27.70 5.07
N ALA A 781 -6.33 -26.86 4.04
CA ALA A 781 -5.43 -25.70 4.07
C ALA A 781 -5.88 -24.64 5.08
N HIS A 782 -7.19 -24.42 5.26
CA HIS A 782 -7.72 -23.57 6.32
C HIS A 782 -7.47 -24.16 7.72
N ALA A 783 -7.47 -25.48 7.87
CA ALA A 783 -7.14 -26.16 9.13
C ALA A 783 -5.62 -26.19 9.42
N SER A 784 -4.76 -26.10 8.40
CA SER A 784 -3.29 -26.23 8.52
C SER A 784 -2.62 -25.04 9.23
N ALA A 785 -1.40 -25.17 9.74
CA ALA A 785 -0.66 -24.05 10.34
C ALA A 785 -0.12 -23.03 9.30
N SER A 786 -0.37 -23.27 8.00
CA SER A 786 0.15 -22.45 6.91
C SER A 786 -0.39 -21.03 6.92
N VAL A 787 0.41 -20.14 6.32
CA VAL A 787 -0.01 -18.79 6.00
C VAL A 787 -1.03 -18.88 4.88
N MET A 788 -2.21 -18.31 5.12
CA MET A 788 -3.26 -18.19 4.12
C MET A 788 -3.45 -16.71 3.80
N LEU A 789 -3.52 -16.41 2.51
CA LEU A 789 -3.83 -15.10 1.94
C LEU A 789 -5.09 -15.24 1.10
N GLN A 790 -5.97 -14.26 1.13
CA GLN A 790 -7.15 -14.19 0.27
C GLN A 790 -7.14 -12.86 -0.47
N GLU A 791 -7.43 -12.91 -1.77
CA GLU A 791 -7.62 -11.70 -2.57
C GLU A 791 -8.96 -11.04 -2.19
N THR A 792 -8.92 -9.74 -1.86
CA THR A 792 -10.11 -8.94 -1.52
C THR A 792 -10.20 -7.70 -2.43
N PRO A 793 -11.33 -6.98 -2.49
CA PRO A 793 -11.42 -5.70 -3.24
C PRO A 793 -10.33 -4.68 -2.89
N GLU A 794 -9.71 -4.80 -1.71
CA GLU A 794 -8.64 -3.92 -1.23
C GLU A 794 -7.23 -4.52 -1.36
N GLY A 795 -7.06 -5.62 -2.11
CA GLY A 795 -5.81 -6.39 -2.25
C GLY A 795 -5.77 -7.67 -1.41
N PHE A 796 -4.62 -8.34 -1.33
CA PHE A 796 -4.47 -9.56 -0.55
C PHE A 796 -4.55 -9.28 0.96
N ARG A 797 -5.17 -10.19 1.71
CA ARG A 797 -5.30 -10.13 3.17
C ARG A 797 -4.94 -11.46 3.79
N TYR A 798 -4.19 -11.44 4.89
CA TYR A 798 -3.93 -12.63 5.69
C TYR A 798 -5.23 -13.17 6.26
N LEU A 799 -5.47 -14.47 6.20
CA LEU A 799 -6.59 -15.12 6.88
C LEU A 799 -6.18 -15.53 8.30
N LYS A 800 -6.94 -15.09 9.31
CA LYS A 800 -6.72 -15.43 10.73
C LYS A 800 -7.79 -16.41 11.21
N ARG A 801 -7.38 -17.44 11.96
CA ARG A 801 -8.29 -18.37 12.65
C ARG A 801 -9.16 -17.62 13.67
N THR A 802 -10.47 -17.81 13.64
CA THR A 802 -11.38 -17.35 14.69
C THR A 802 -11.37 -18.36 15.83
N GLY A 803 -10.57 -18.07 16.86
CA GLY A 803 -10.51 -18.86 18.09
C GLY A 803 -9.48 -18.23 19.03
N LYS A 804 -9.94 -17.61 20.11
CA LYS A 804 -9.09 -17.25 21.26
C LYS A 804 -8.98 -18.50 22.12
N GLY A 805 -7.79 -18.73 22.67
CA GLY A 805 -7.41 -19.98 23.32
C GLY A 805 -8.41 -20.52 24.33
N ASP A 806 -8.67 -21.82 24.19
CA ASP A 806 -8.86 -22.71 25.32
C ASP A 806 -8.17 -24.03 24.93
N ASP A 807 -7.21 -24.46 25.74
CA ASP A 807 -6.40 -25.67 25.58
C ASP A 807 -7.17 -26.88 26.14
N SER A 808 -8.44 -27.03 25.75
CA SER A 808 -9.25 -28.20 26.09
C SER A 808 -9.38 -29.14 24.88
N PRO A 809 -9.19 -30.47 25.06
CA PRO A 809 -9.23 -31.43 23.96
C PRO A 809 -10.64 -31.50 23.39
N LYS A 810 -10.81 -31.03 22.15
CA LYS A 810 -12.07 -31.12 21.42
C LYS A 810 -12.32 -32.56 20.96
N ARG A 811 -13.60 -32.98 21.01
CA ARG A 811 -14.04 -34.31 20.56
C ARG A 811 -13.70 -34.52 19.07
N PRO A 812 -13.40 -35.76 18.63
CA PRO A 812 -13.16 -36.07 17.23
C PRO A 812 -14.43 -35.76 16.42
N GLY A 813 -14.35 -34.85 15.45
CA GLY A 813 -15.44 -34.54 14.50
C GLY A 813 -15.88 -33.08 14.40
N GLU A 814 -15.40 -32.19 15.28
CA GLU A 814 -15.79 -30.77 15.25
C GLU A 814 -14.66 -29.90 14.64
N VAL A 815 -14.69 -29.70 13.32
CA VAL A 815 -13.80 -28.76 12.64
C VAL A 815 -14.61 -27.79 11.80
N SER A 816 -14.67 -26.54 12.25
CA SER A 816 -14.70 -25.40 11.35
C SER A 816 -13.99 -24.25 12.05
N THR A 817 -12.67 -24.17 11.89
CA THR A 817 -11.97 -22.92 12.20
C THR A 817 -12.24 -21.96 11.06
N VAL A 818 -13.34 -21.21 11.14
CA VAL A 818 -13.59 -20.11 10.20
C VAL A 818 -12.37 -19.20 10.21
N ARG A 819 -11.76 -18.98 9.04
CA ARG A 819 -10.72 -17.96 8.92
C ARG A 819 -11.34 -16.67 8.42
N VAL A 820 -11.01 -15.56 9.07
CA VAL A 820 -11.48 -14.23 8.69
C VAL A 820 -10.27 -13.40 8.24
N ALA A 821 -10.47 -12.59 7.20
CA ALA A 821 -9.47 -11.64 6.73
C ALA A 821 -8.99 -10.75 7.90
N ALA A 822 -7.70 -10.83 8.19
CA ALA A 822 -7.00 -10.01 9.15
C ALA A 822 -6.64 -8.66 8.53
N GLY A 823 -6.57 -7.61 9.36
CA GLY A 823 -6.02 -6.33 8.96
C GLY A 823 -4.55 -6.42 8.54
N LYS A 824 -4.09 -5.44 7.75
CA LYS A 824 -2.69 -5.32 7.32
C LYS A 824 -1.75 -5.33 8.52
N ALA A 825 -0.64 -6.07 8.44
CA ALA A 825 0.43 -5.99 9.41
C ALA A 825 1.06 -4.59 9.34
N GLN A 826 0.81 -3.75 10.34
CA GLN A 826 1.27 -2.36 10.33
C GLN A 826 2.67 -2.18 10.93
N ARG A 827 3.21 -3.18 11.63
CA ARG A 827 4.44 -3.04 12.41
C ARG A 827 5.28 -4.30 12.38
N VAL A 828 6.59 -4.12 12.31
CA VAL A 828 7.60 -5.18 12.48
C VAL A 828 8.59 -4.73 13.55
N ARG A 829 8.95 -5.64 14.45
CA ARG A 829 9.96 -5.40 15.48
C ARG A 829 11.07 -6.43 15.33
N THR A 830 12.31 -5.98 15.32
CA THR A 830 13.47 -6.88 15.24
C THR A 830 14.40 -6.56 16.38
N ILE A 831 14.93 -7.59 17.02
CA ILE A 831 16.07 -7.43 17.93
C ILE A 831 17.30 -7.89 17.16
N ALA A 832 18.33 -7.07 17.13
CA ALA A 832 19.59 -7.40 16.48
C ALA A 832 20.76 -7.07 17.42
N ALA A 833 21.73 -7.96 17.49
CA ALA A 833 22.96 -7.79 18.23
C ALA A 833 24.13 -8.36 17.43
N GLY A 834 25.33 -7.89 17.68
CA GLY A 834 26.49 -8.37 16.95
C GLY A 834 27.75 -7.62 17.33
N VAL A 835 28.83 -7.98 16.65
CA VAL A 835 30.13 -7.35 16.80
C VAL A 835 30.73 -7.13 15.42
N LEU A 836 31.24 -5.93 15.20
CA LEU A 836 32.00 -5.57 14.02
C LEU A 836 33.48 -5.50 14.39
N VAL A 837 34.32 -6.25 13.68
CA VAL A 837 35.77 -6.22 13.83
C VAL A 837 36.36 -5.65 12.54
N ASP A 838 36.70 -4.38 12.61
CA ASP A 838 37.32 -3.64 11.51
C ASP A 838 38.71 -3.16 11.98
N PRO A 839 39.78 -3.38 11.20
CA PRO A 839 41.13 -2.91 11.55
C PRO A 839 41.23 -1.43 11.93
N ASN A 840 40.32 -0.59 11.43
CA ASN A 840 40.28 0.85 11.67
C ASN A 840 39.46 1.27 12.91
N ILE A 841 38.90 0.30 13.64
CA ILE A 841 38.32 0.48 14.97
C ILE A 841 39.27 -0.20 15.96
N ASP A 842 39.75 0.51 16.98
CA ASP A 842 40.74 -0.02 17.92
C ASP A 842 40.27 -1.29 18.62
N HIS A 843 38.96 -1.36 18.89
CA HIS A 843 38.30 -2.44 19.58
C HIS A 843 37.13 -2.96 18.75
N PRO A 844 36.78 -4.26 18.87
CA PRO A 844 35.54 -4.78 18.32
C PRO A 844 34.36 -3.90 18.74
N LEU A 845 33.52 -3.50 17.79
CA LEU A 845 32.38 -2.63 18.03
C LEU A 845 31.13 -3.47 18.30
N PRO A 846 30.74 -3.70 19.57
CA PRO A 846 29.50 -4.39 19.87
C PRO A 846 28.30 -3.49 19.56
N PHE A 847 27.23 -4.10 19.09
CA PHE A 847 25.92 -3.47 19.03
C PHE A 847 24.87 -4.45 19.54
N ALA A 848 23.87 -3.94 20.25
CA ALA A 848 22.71 -4.70 20.68
C ALA A 848 21.53 -3.73 20.75
N GLY A 849 20.45 -4.06 20.02
CA GLY A 849 19.47 -3.05 19.68
C GLY A 849 18.13 -3.54 19.23
N LEU A 850 17.20 -2.60 19.19
CA LEU A 850 15.84 -2.80 18.76
C LEU A 850 15.60 -2.00 17.47
N SER A 851 15.13 -2.70 16.43
CA SER A 851 14.61 -2.13 15.21
C SER A 851 13.09 -2.07 15.32
N TYR A 852 12.52 -0.90 15.03
CA TYR A 852 11.10 -0.62 15.01
C TYR A 852 10.71 -0.09 13.64
N LEU A 853 9.90 -0.86 12.93
CA LEU A 853 9.34 -0.50 11.64
C LEU A 853 7.82 -0.38 11.76
N ASP A 854 7.28 0.78 11.42
CA ASP A 854 5.84 1.06 11.35
C ASP A 854 5.49 1.59 9.97
N PHE A 855 4.59 0.88 9.28
CA PHE A 855 4.17 1.15 7.90
C PHE A 855 2.99 2.11 7.80
N ASP A 856 2.39 2.46 8.94
CA ASP A 856 1.30 3.41 9.02
C ASP A 856 1.42 4.16 10.36
N PHE A 857 2.58 4.80 10.52
CA PHE A 857 2.96 5.50 11.72
C PHE A 857 1.90 6.55 12.06
N LEU A 858 1.34 6.42 13.26
CA LEU A 858 0.24 7.24 13.77
C LEU A 858 -1.01 7.26 12.88
N ARG A 859 -1.18 6.27 11.99
CA ARG A 859 -2.30 6.20 11.03
C ARG A 859 -2.38 7.38 10.07
N THR A 860 -1.21 7.93 9.74
CA THR A 860 -1.08 9.07 8.83
C THR A 860 -0.77 8.65 7.39
N GLY A 861 -0.53 7.35 7.15
CA GLY A 861 0.10 6.85 5.93
C GLY A 861 1.61 7.06 5.87
N ALA A 862 2.20 7.74 6.87
CA ALA A 862 3.65 7.86 7.00
C ALA A 862 4.26 6.54 7.49
N GLN A 863 5.53 6.32 7.16
CA GLN A 863 6.29 5.14 7.54
C GLN A 863 7.52 5.57 8.33
N VAL A 864 7.88 4.81 9.35
CA VAL A 864 9.06 5.06 10.19
C VAL A 864 9.83 3.77 10.42
N ASN A 865 11.15 3.85 10.31
CA ASN A 865 12.10 2.81 10.66
C ASN A 865 13.13 3.43 11.60
N ALA A 866 13.25 2.88 12.80
CA ALA A 866 14.24 3.31 13.78
C ALA A 866 14.99 2.08 14.27
N PHE A 867 16.32 2.12 14.19
CA PHE A 867 17.21 1.15 14.80
C PHE A 867 18.09 1.87 15.83
N PHE A 868 18.10 1.36 17.05
CA PHE A 868 19.02 1.83 18.10
C PHE A 868 19.84 0.65 18.58
N GLY A 869 21.13 0.62 18.22
CA GLY A 869 22.09 -0.46 18.50
C GLY A 869 22.98 -0.22 19.72
N GLY A 870 22.70 0.82 20.52
CA GLY A 870 23.59 1.30 21.58
C GLY A 870 24.76 2.11 21.03
N ALA A 871 25.65 1.46 20.25
CA ALA A 871 26.83 2.08 19.67
C ALA A 871 26.53 3.02 18.48
N PHE A 872 25.43 2.77 17.77
CA PHE A 872 24.95 3.63 16.70
C PHE A 872 23.43 3.59 16.61
N ALA A 873 22.87 4.61 15.97
CA ALA A 873 21.44 4.75 15.73
C ALA A 873 21.19 5.11 14.27
N GLN A 874 20.12 4.56 13.71
CA GLN A 874 19.58 4.89 12.41
C GLN A 874 18.10 5.25 12.57
N LEU A 875 17.69 6.35 11.97
CA LEU A 875 16.29 6.77 11.90
C LEU A 875 15.96 7.08 10.47
N ALA A 876 14.77 6.71 10.05
CA ALA A 876 14.37 6.91 8.69
C ALA A 876 12.85 7.00 8.61
N PHE A 877 12.31 7.87 7.76
CA PHE A 877 10.88 8.05 7.60
C PHE A 877 10.51 8.38 6.16
N ALA A 878 9.27 8.09 5.79
CA ALA A 878 8.73 8.41 4.48
C ALA A 878 7.24 8.75 4.59
N VAL A 879 6.79 9.75 3.84
CA VAL A 879 5.40 10.12 3.63
C VAL A 879 5.11 9.89 2.14
N PRO A 880 4.45 8.78 1.77
CA PRO A 880 4.28 8.36 0.37
C PRO A 880 3.40 9.28 -0.49
N SER A 881 2.63 10.18 0.13
CA SER A 881 1.84 11.18 -0.58
C SER A 881 1.63 12.43 0.28
N LEU A 882 2.10 13.57 -0.21
CA LEU A 882 1.86 14.89 0.38
C LEU A 882 0.59 15.49 -0.20
N GLY A 883 -0.44 15.67 0.63
CA GLY A 883 -1.69 16.32 0.21
C GLY A 883 -2.48 15.57 -0.87
N GLY A 884 -2.26 14.26 -1.04
CA GLY A 884 -2.88 13.45 -2.10
C GLY A 884 -2.20 13.60 -3.47
N THR A 885 -1.10 14.35 -3.55
CA THR A 885 -0.25 14.48 -4.75
C THR A 885 0.72 13.30 -4.88
N ARG A 886 1.43 13.22 -6.01
CA ARG A 886 2.55 12.28 -6.21
C ARG A 886 3.84 12.72 -5.52
N LEU A 887 3.87 13.92 -4.93
CA LEU A 887 5.04 14.41 -4.21
C LEU A 887 5.18 13.67 -2.87
N GLN A 888 6.40 13.25 -2.57
CA GLN A 888 6.73 12.47 -1.38
C GLN A 888 7.70 13.25 -0.51
N LEU A 889 7.56 13.13 0.82
CA LEU A 889 8.56 13.61 1.78
C LEU A 889 9.27 12.41 2.38
N HIS A 890 10.57 12.49 2.58
CA HIS A 890 11.30 11.46 3.30
C HIS A 890 12.47 12.06 4.06
N GLY A 891 12.99 11.30 5.01
CA GLY A 891 14.20 11.68 5.72
C GLY A 891 14.92 10.47 6.28
N ALA A 892 16.23 10.62 6.49
CA ALA A 892 17.10 9.61 7.04
C ALA A 892 18.12 10.27 7.96
N GLY A 893 18.52 9.57 9.01
CA GLY A 893 19.47 10.04 10.01
C GLY A 893 20.32 8.87 10.51
N PHE A 894 21.59 9.17 10.76
CA PHE A 894 22.55 8.23 11.32
C PHE A 894 23.45 8.96 12.32
N ALA A 895 23.71 8.33 13.46
CA ALA A 895 24.67 8.80 14.44
C ALA A 895 25.38 7.61 15.09
N THR A 896 26.63 7.79 15.46
CA THR A 896 27.45 6.77 16.15
C THR A 896 28.18 7.40 17.33
N VAL A 897 28.30 6.66 18.42
CA VAL A 897 29.14 7.07 19.56
C VAL A 897 30.57 6.55 19.41
N ALA A 898 30.80 5.58 18.52
CA ALA A 898 32.13 5.04 18.26
C ALA A 898 32.97 5.99 17.41
N GLU A 899 34.22 6.20 17.81
CA GLU A 899 35.21 6.91 17.03
C GLU A 899 35.94 5.92 16.10
N TYR A 900 36.17 6.33 14.86
CA TYR A 900 36.93 5.58 13.87
C TYR A 900 38.22 6.34 13.57
N ASN A 901 39.30 5.64 13.28
CA ASN A 901 40.52 6.32 12.86
C ASN A 901 40.38 6.81 11.39
N ASP A 902 41.03 7.88 11.03
CA ASP A 902 41.15 8.36 9.66
C ASP A 902 42.63 8.32 9.33
N ARG A 903 43.04 7.27 8.63
CA ARG A 903 44.45 7.00 8.34
C ARG A 903 44.93 7.88 7.20
N SER A 904 46.08 8.52 7.36
CA SER A 904 46.72 9.31 6.30
C SER A 904 47.72 8.45 5.52
N PHE A 905 47.77 8.57 4.20
CA PHE A 905 48.78 7.90 3.38
C PHE A 905 49.47 8.91 2.47
N LYS A 906 50.80 8.79 2.35
CA LYS A 906 51.61 9.53 1.37
C LYS A 906 52.48 8.55 0.59
N ASN A 907 52.33 8.55 -0.73
CA ASN A 907 52.98 7.59 -1.63
C ASN A 907 52.75 6.12 -1.24
N GLY A 908 51.61 5.83 -0.61
CA GLY A 908 51.23 4.49 -0.15
C GLY A 908 51.91 3.99 1.12
N VAL A 909 52.59 4.88 1.85
CA VAL A 909 53.06 4.66 3.23
C VAL A 909 52.11 5.41 4.17
N GLU A 910 51.70 4.74 5.24
CA GLU A 910 50.86 5.35 6.27
C GLU A 910 51.64 6.36 7.09
N ILE A 911 51.01 7.50 7.36
CA ILE A 911 51.58 8.58 8.15
C ILE A 911 50.78 8.69 9.45
N TYR A 912 51.17 7.88 10.44
CA TYR A 912 50.55 7.86 11.78
C TYR A 912 50.55 9.25 12.44
N ASP A 913 51.52 10.08 12.10
CA ASP A 913 51.66 11.46 12.58
C ASP A 913 50.49 12.37 12.17
N GLU A 914 49.70 11.99 11.15
CA GLU A 914 48.59 12.75 10.59
C GLU A 914 47.22 12.08 10.80
N ASP A 915 47.13 11.14 11.74
CA ASP A 915 45.90 10.38 12.01
C ASP A 915 44.88 11.19 12.82
N VAL A 916 43.61 11.06 12.41
CA VAL A 916 42.48 11.79 12.99
C VAL A 916 41.40 10.82 13.44
N ARG A 917 40.97 10.91 14.70
CA ARG A 917 39.75 10.26 15.17
C ARG A 917 38.53 11.03 14.68
N GLN A 918 37.58 10.33 14.09
CA GLN A 918 36.34 10.91 13.59
C GLN A 918 35.09 10.22 14.15
N ARG A 919 34.07 11.01 14.46
CA ARG A 919 32.73 10.55 14.87
C ARG A 919 31.65 11.27 14.05
N PRO A 920 31.07 10.61 13.03
CA PRO A 920 30.10 11.24 12.14
C PRO A 920 28.66 11.13 12.65
N ALA A 921 27.91 12.21 12.50
CA ALA A 921 26.45 12.25 12.56
C ALA A 921 25.92 12.91 11.28
N ARG A 922 24.86 12.35 10.69
CA ARG A 922 24.25 12.86 9.46
C ARG A 922 22.73 12.78 9.51
N PHE A 923 22.09 13.73 8.86
CA PHE A 923 20.66 13.81 8.68
C PHE A 923 20.36 14.34 7.28
N ALA A 924 19.37 13.76 6.61
CA ALA A 924 18.89 14.19 5.31
C ALA A 924 17.37 14.29 5.33
N LEU A 925 16.85 15.34 4.70
CA LEU A 925 15.43 15.57 4.50
C LEU A 925 15.21 15.90 3.02
N GLY A 926 14.31 15.17 2.35
CA GLY A 926 14.16 15.31 0.92
C GLY A 926 12.73 15.18 0.41
N LEU A 927 12.53 15.70 -0.80
CA LEU A 927 11.33 15.56 -1.60
C LEU A 927 11.59 14.65 -2.79
N LEU A 928 10.59 13.86 -3.17
CA LEU A 928 10.62 13.08 -4.40
C LEU A 928 9.37 13.28 -5.26
N HIS A 929 9.59 13.42 -6.55
CA HIS A 929 8.57 13.46 -7.58
C HIS A 929 8.75 12.33 -8.62
N PRO A 930 7.79 11.38 -8.74
CA PRO A 930 7.76 10.42 -9.83
C PRO A 930 7.44 11.12 -11.16
N LEU A 931 8.38 11.09 -12.11
CA LEU A 931 8.22 11.70 -13.44
C LEU A 931 7.44 10.78 -14.39
N GLY A 932 7.50 9.47 -14.16
CA GLY A 932 6.78 8.46 -14.93
C GLY A 932 6.85 7.09 -14.26
N PRO A 933 6.51 6.00 -14.98
CA PRO A 933 6.59 4.63 -14.43
C PRO A 933 8.03 4.16 -14.18
N ARG A 934 9.00 4.71 -14.93
CA ARG A 934 10.42 4.34 -14.87
C ARG A 934 11.27 5.36 -14.12
N TRP A 935 11.04 6.65 -14.35
CA TRP A 935 11.91 7.76 -13.92
C TRP A 935 11.36 8.54 -12.73
N ARG A 936 12.26 9.03 -11.87
CA ARG A 936 11.93 9.83 -10.69
C ARG A 936 13.01 10.87 -10.39
N ALA A 937 12.59 12.05 -9.97
CA ALA A 937 13.48 13.11 -9.51
C ALA A 937 13.43 13.26 -7.99
N ARG A 938 14.60 13.46 -7.37
CA ARG A 938 14.78 13.60 -5.92
C ARG A 938 15.59 14.86 -5.61
N VAL A 939 15.23 15.52 -4.51
CA VAL A 939 15.97 16.64 -3.95
C VAL A 939 16.10 16.42 -2.44
N ASP A 940 17.33 16.35 -1.94
CA ASP A 940 17.65 16.23 -0.52
C ASP A 940 18.35 17.48 -0.02
N TYR A 941 18.01 17.90 1.20
CA TYR A 941 18.85 18.74 2.02
C TYR A 941 19.60 17.84 3.03
N GLU A 942 20.92 17.87 2.98
CA GLU A 942 21.81 17.08 3.82
C GLU A 942 22.46 17.97 4.89
N LEU A 943 22.51 17.48 6.12
CA LEU A 943 23.22 18.07 7.24
C LEU A 943 24.11 17.01 7.87
N ALA A 944 25.42 17.26 7.92
CA ALA A 944 26.39 16.40 8.55
C ALA A 944 27.20 17.16 9.60
N TYR A 945 27.56 16.49 10.68
CA TYR A 945 28.47 16.96 11.69
C TYR A 945 29.44 15.84 12.02
N THR A 946 30.72 16.04 11.69
CA THR A 946 31.77 15.10 12.03
C THR A 946 32.63 15.73 13.11
N ARG A 947 32.71 15.07 14.26
CA ARG A 947 33.65 15.45 15.30
C ARG A 947 35.02 14.92 14.91
N TYR A 948 36.02 15.79 14.90
CA TYR A 948 37.40 15.43 14.61
C TYR A 948 38.28 15.65 15.84
N ARG A 949 39.17 14.71 16.12
CA ARG A 949 40.19 14.80 17.17
C ARG A 949 41.49 14.24 16.65
N ARG A 950 42.62 14.76 17.11
CA ARG A 950 43.93 14.18 16.81
C ARG A 950 44.03 12.78 17.45
N ALA A 951 44.57 11.81 16.74
CA ALA A 951 44.86 10.50 17.32
C ALA A 951 45.91 10.62 18.44
N GLY A 952 45.85 9.76 19.46
CA GLY A 952 46.74 9.84 20.63
C GLY A 952 48.24 9.69 20.30
N PHE A 953 48.55 9.02 19.20
CA PHE A 953 49.91 8.77 18.70
C PHE A 953 50.33 9.71 17.55
N ALA A 954 49.44 10.59 17.08
CA ALA A 954 49.74 11.54 16.02
C ALA A 954 50.62 12.70 16.54
N ASP A 955 51.42 13.29 15.64
CA ASP A 955 52.43 14.28 15.99
C ASP A 955 51.79 15.51 16.68
N PRO A 956 52.38 16.01 17.78
CA PRO A 956 51.88 17.20 18.47
C PRO A 956 51.73 18.46 17.58
N ALA A 957 52.52 18.59 16.51
CA ALA A 957 52.46 19.67 15.52
C ALA A 957 51.33 19.51 14.50
N PHE A 958 50.75 18.31 14.36
CA PHE A 958 49.60 18.09 13.50
C PHE A 958 48.33 18.70 14.10
N SER A 959 47.68 19.57 13.33
CA SER A 959 46.39 20.17 13.71
C SER A 959 45.22 19.42 13.04
N PRO A 960 44.31 18.77 13.80
CA PRO A 960 43.14 18.13 13.21
C PRO A 960 42.20 19.17 12.57
N PRO A 961 41.39 18.77 11.57
CA PRO A 961 40.38 19.67 10.99
C PRO A 961 39.34 20.11 12.04
N ALA A 962 38.71 21.25 11.82
CA ALA A 962 37.68 21.72 12.73
C ALA A 962 36.40 20.89 12.62
N SER A 963 35.87 20.42 13.76
CA SER A 963 34.48 19.97 13.88
C SER A 963 33.54 21.12 13.49
N THR A 964 32.86 20.95 12.35
CA THR A 964 31.98 21.96 11.77
C THR A 964 30.76 21.29 11.16
N PRO A 965 29.57 21.92 11.26
CA PRO A 965 28.43 21.51 10.45
C PRO A 965 28.75 21.69 8.97
N VAL A 966 28.33 20.71 8.19
CA VAL A 966 28.35 20.68 6.73
C VAL A 966 26.91 20.55 6.28
N HIS A 967 26.43 21.48 5.47
CA HIS A 967 25.10 21.40 4.88
C HIS A 967 25.20 21.36 3.37
N GLY A 968 24.25 20.73 2.70
CA GLY A 968 24.27 20.63 1.25
C GLY A 968 22.91 20.31 0.66
N VAL A 969 22.84 20.42 -0.66
CA VAL A 969 21.71 19.98 -1.46
C VAL A 969 22.20 18.86 -2.39
N ARG A 970 21.43 17.78 -2.47
CA ARG A 970 21.66 16.69 -3.41
C ARG A 970 20.45 16.54 -4.33
N LEU A 971 20.72 16.50 -5.62
CA LEU A 971 19.76 16.22 -6.67
C LEU A 971 20.03 14.81 -7.20
N ALA A 972 18.98 14.02 -7.41
CA ALA A 972 19.13 12.71 -8.03
C ALA A 972 18.01 12.41 -9.04
N LEU A 973 18.38 11.69 -10.10
CA LEU A 973 17.49 11.13 -11.09
C LEU A 973 17.63 9.60 -11.05
N GLU A 974 16.54 8.92 -10.68
CA GLU A 974 16.50 7.46 -10.51
C GLU A 974 15.66 6.82 -11.62
N ALA A 975 16.12 5.70 -12.17
CA ALA A 975 15.43 4.89 -13.16
C ALA A 975 15.37 3.41 -12.75
N GLN A 976 14.26 2.75 -13.09
CA GLN A 976 14.15 1.30 -12.96
C GLN A 976 13.40 0.69 -14.14
N GLU A 977 13.96 -0.39 -14.70
CA GLU A 977 13.40 -1.13 -15.82
C GLU A 977 13.79 -2.62 -15.71
N GLY A 978 12.79 -3.48 -15.50
CA GLY A 978 13.00 -4.91 -15.23
C GLY A 978 14.01 -5.14 -14.09
N PRO A 979 15.05 -5.97 -14.31
CA PRO A 979 16.04 -6.28 -13.27
C PRO A 979 17.10 -5.19 -13.07
N TRP A 980 17.06 -4.11 -13.86
CA TRP A 980 18.04 -3.02 -13.83
C TRP A 980 17.53 -1.82 -13.04
N SER A 981 18.42 -1.24 -12.23
CA SER A 981 18.22 0.05 -11.56
C SER A 981 19.39 0.97 -11.87
N ALA A 982 19.11 2.22 -12.19
CA ALA A 982 20.14 3.23 -12.41
C ALA A 982 19.84 4.50 -11.59
N ALA A 983 20.88 5.19 -11.14
CA ALA A 983 20.76 6.46 -10.43
C ALA A 983 21.88 7.41 -10.84
N PHE A 984 21.52 8.66 -11.13
CA PHE A 984 22.47 9.75 -11.34
C PHE A 984 22.25 10.77 -10.25
N TRP A 985 23.32 11.27 -9.64
CA TRP A 985 23.19 12.25 -8.58
C TRP A 985 24.31 13.28 -8.61
N TRP A 986 23.97 14.48 -8.17
CA TRP A 986 24.88 15.60 -7.99
C TRP A 986 24.57 16.24 -6.64
N GLY A 987 25.61 16.60 -5.89
CA GLY A 987 25.50 17.21 -4.58
C GLY A 987 26.49 18.35 -4.42
N ALA A 988 26.01 19.46 -3.89
CA ALA A 988 26.84 20.61 -3.49
C ALA A 988 26.70 20.80 -1.99
N ALA A 989 27.83 20.90 -1.30
CA ALA A 989 27.84 21.09 0.15
C ALA A 989 28.83 22.18 0.56
N ARG A 990 28.54 22.79 1.71
CA ARG A 990 29.31 23.88 2.29
C ARG A 990 29.50 23.66 3.79
N ARG A 991 30.70 23.94 4.24
CA ARG A 991 31.11 23.94 5.65
C ARG A 991 30.89 25.34 6.23
N GLN A 992 30.46 25.42 7.48
CA GLN A 992 30.31 26.71 8.15
C GLN A 992 31.65 27.43 8.36
N ARG A 993 32.70 26.67 8.71
CA ARG A 993 34.07 27.16 8.83
C ARG A 993 35.05 26.07 8.40
N TRP A 994 36.23 26.46 7.92
CA TRP A 994 37.30 25.53 7.58
C TRP A 994 38.66 26.19 7.83
N PRO A 995 39.07 26.32 9.12
CA PRO A 995 40.38 26.86 9.47
C PRO A 995 41.49 25.92 9.00
N ALA A 996 42.73 26.42 8.98
CA ALA A 996 43.90 25.65 8.60
C ALA A 996 44.01 24.37 9.45
N TRP A 997 44.34 23.27 8.79
CA TRP A 997 44.51 21.94 9.39
C TRP A 997 45.60 21.17 8.65
N GLY A 998 46.11 20.11 9.28
CA GLY A 998 47.25 19.34 8.83
C GLY A 998 48.56 19.79 9.47
N MET A 999 49.68 19.30 8.91
CA MET A 999 51.02 19.75 9.27
C MET A 999 51.28 21.20 8.79
N PRO A 1000 52.21 21.94 9.40
CA PRO A 1000 52.69 23.20 8.84
C PRO A 1000 53.09 23.05 7.37
N GLY A 1001 52.57 23.91 6.48
CA GLY A 1001 52.80 23.82 5.04
C GLY A 1001 51.97 22.76 4.30
N ASN A 1002 50.92 22.21 4.93
CA ASN A 1002 50.04 21.21 4.33
C ASN A 1002 49.47 21.65 2.97
N ALA A 1003 49.84 20.94 1.90
CA ALA A 1003 49.37 21.18 0.54
C ALA A 1003 47.90 20.75 0.30
N GLU A 1004 47.31 19.94 1.19
CA GLU A 1004 45.91 19.51 1.08
C GLU A 1004 44.92 20.57 1.55
N PHE A 1005 45.33 21.45 2.48
CA PHE A 1005 44.49 22.55 2.94
C PHE A 1005 44.55 23.73 1.97
N ARG A 1006 43.38 24.22 1.53
CA ARG A 1006 43.26 25.42 0.70
C ARG A 1006 42.52 26.51 1.47
N PRO A 1007 43.12 27.69 1.70
CA PRO A 1007 42.44 28.81 2.33
C PRO A 1007 41.14 29.16 1.58
N GLY A 1008 40.04 29.34 2.32
CA GLY A 1008 38.73 29.68 1.75
C GLY A 1008 37.95 28.53 1.09
N ALA A 1009 38.51 27.32 0.99
CA ALA A 1009 37.84 26.14 0.41
C ALA A 1009 36.79 25.52 1.36
N ILE A 1010 35.69 26.25 1.55
CA ILE A 1010 34.57 25.82 2.42
C ILE A 1010 33.46 25.10 1.65
N GLY A 1011 33.43 25.17 0.33
CA GLY A 1011 32.44 24.52 -0.53
C GLY A 1011 33.07 23.43 -1.40
N PHE A 1012 32.33 22.35 -1.65
CA PHE A 1012 32.75 21.26 -2.52
C PHE A 1012 31.56 20.61 -3.22
N GLN A 1013 31.82 19.91 -4.33
CA GLN A 1013 30.80 19.19 -5.08
C GLN A 1013 31.15 17.73 -5.26
N ARG A 1014 30.14 16.87 -5.21
CA ARG A 1014 30.23 15.43 -5.46
C ARG A 1014 29.17 15.03 -6.47
N TYR A 1015 29.49 14.12 -7.36
CA TYR A 1015 28.54 13.58 -8.32
C TYR A 1015 28.88 12.13 -8.63
N GLY A 1016 27.88 11.38 -9.06
CA GLY A 1016 28.06 9.98 -9.37
C GLY A 1016 26.90 9.39 -10.15
N ALA A 1017 27.18 8.21 -10.68
CA ALA A 1017 26.23 7.38 -11.40
C ALA A 1017 26.32 5.95 -10.85
N GLU A 1018 25.19 5.29 -10.67
CA GLU A 1018 25.09 3.91 -10.22
C GLU A 1018 24.25 3.13 -11.22
N LEU A 1019 24.68 1.92 -11.54
CA LEU A 1019 23.96 0.94 -12.33
C LEU A 1019 24.01 -0.39 -11.60
N ALA A 1020 22.86 -0.94 -11.24
CA ALA A 1020 22.77 -2.22 -10.57
C ALA A 1020 21.80 -3.18 -11.26
N ARG A 1021 22.08 -4.47 -11.12
CA ARG A 1021 21.25 -5.56 -11.63
C ARG A 1021 21.13 -6.66 -10.58
N SER A 1022 19.90 -7.04 -10.25
CA SER A 1022 19.61 -8.23 -9.46
C SER A 1022 19.31 -9.40 -10.41
N PHE A 1023 19.75 -10.60 -10.05
CA PHE A 1023 19.50 -11.80 -10.84
C PHE A 1023 19.17 -13.00 -9.95
N VAL A 1024 18.24 -13.84 -10.43
CA VAL A 1024 17.82 -15.08 -9.77
C VAL A 1024 18.11 -16.21 -10.74
N VAL A 1025 19.15 -17.00 -10.46
CA VAL A 1025 19.54 -18.15 -11.29
C VAL A 1025 18.64 -19.34 -10.97
N SER A 1026 18.35 -19.54 -9.68
CA SER A 1026 17.40 -20.53 -9.19
C SER A 1026 16.81 -20.07 -7.85
N PRO A 1027 15.75 -20.71 -7.32
CA PRO A 1027 15.25 -20.41 -5.97
C PRO A 1027 16.31 -20.57 -4.85
N ARG A 1028 17.45 -21.23 -5.13
CA ARG A 1028 18.57 -21.40 -4.21
C ARG A 1028 19.75 -20.48 -4.48
N VAL A 1029 19.83 -19.86 -5.66
CA VAL A 1029 20.96 -19.04 -6.10
C VAL A 1029 20.46 -17.70 -6.59
N VAL A 1030 20.75 -16.67 -5.80
CA VAL A 1030 20.42 -15.28 -6.12
C VAL A 1030 21.69 -14.43 -6.10
N GLY A 1031 21.71 -13.34 -6.84
CA GLY A 1031 22.84 -12.44 -6.82
C GLY A 1031 22.50 -11.02 -7.23
N ARG A 1032 23.48 -10.14 -7.06
CA ARG A 1032 23.42 -8.73 -7.42
C ARG A 1032 24.79 -8.28 -7.90
N ALA A 1033 24.80 -7.47 -8.95
CA ALA A 1033 25.96 -6.73 -9.42
C ALA A 1033 25.64 -5.24 -9.43
N GLU A 1034 26.57 -4.41 -8.99
CA GLU A 1034 26.42 -2.96 -8.89
C GLU A 1034 27.71 -2.28 -9.34
N LEU A 1035 27.60 -1.38 -10.32
CA LEU A 1035 28.68 -0.54 -10.81
C LEU A 1035 28.37 0.91 -10.41
N ALA A 1036 29.24 1.51 -9.61
CA ALA A 1036 29.14 2.89 -9.15
C ALA A 1036 30.35 3.69 -9.65
N TRP A 1037 30.09 4.76 -10.39
CA TRP A 1037 31.08 5.78 -10.75
C TRP A 1037 30.88 7.01 -9.89
N MET A 1038 31.97 7.55 -9.35
CA MET A 1038 31.95 8.69 -8.44
C MET A 1038 33.08 9.65 -8.79
N ALA A 1039 32.81 10.95 -8.70
CA ALA A 1039 33.78 12.00 -8.88
C ALA A 1039 33.35 13.27 -8.12
N GLY A 1040 34.25 14.24 -8.02
CA GLY A 1040 33.91 15.51 -7.42
C GLY A 1040 34.87 16.63 -7.79
N ARG A 1041 34.50 17.82 -7.33
CA ARG A 1041 35.22 19.07 -7.56
C ARG A 1041 35.49 19.75 -6.23
N ASP A 1042 36.67 20.36 -6.11
CA ASP A 1042 37.14 21.06 -4.92
C ASP A 1042 37.14 20.15 -3.67
N LEU A 1043 37.47 18.87 -3.88
CA LEU A 1043 37.57 17.87 -2.81
C LEU A 1043 38.92 17.95 -2.09
N ASP A 1044 38.86 18.03 -0.77
CA ASP A 1044 39.96 17.80 0.18
C ASP A 1044 39.83 16.40 0.83
N ARG A 1045 40.82 15.99 1.62
CA ARG A 1045 40.84 14.70 2.34
C ARG A 1045 39.50 14.34 2.98
N PHE A 1046 38.86 15.28 3.67
CA PHE A 1046 37.63 15.05 4.44
C PHE A 1046 36.33 15.19 3.65
N SER A 1047 36.38 15.59 2.37
CA SER A 1047 35.24 15.62 1.45
C SER A 1047 35.31 14.56 0.34
N ARG A 1048 36.48 13.94 0.15
CA ARG A 1048 36.68 12.76 -0.72
C ARG A 1048 35.77 11.61 -0.32
N PHE A 1049 35.49 10.73 -1.29
CA PHE A 1049 34.81 9.48 -1.05
C PHE A 1049 35.71 8.55 -0.26
N SER A 1050 35.12 7.76 0.64
CA SER A 1050 35.83 6.70 1.36
C SER A 1050 35.06 5.41 1.23
N PHE A 1051 35.78 4.29 1.29
CA PHE A 1051 35.12 3.03 1.59
C PHE A 1051 34.75 2.99 3.06
N ASP A 1052 33.53 2.60 3.40
CA ASP A 1052 33.07 2.50 4.78
C ASP A 1052 32.38 1.16 5.07
N GLY A 1053 32.07 0.91 6.34
CA GLY A 1053 31.45 -0.33 6.78
C GLY A 1053 29.94 -0.43 6.56
N PHE A 1054 29.27 0.62 6.04
CA PHE A 1054 27.81 0.72 6.07
C PHE A 1054 27.15 1.05 4.72
N ASP A 1055 27.60 2.08 4.02
CA ASP A 1055 27.00 2.59 2.77
C ASP A 1055 27.86 2.30 1.53
N ASN A 1056 29.16 2.62 1.56
CA ASN A 1056 30.04 2.60 0.38
C ASN A 1056 31.14 1.56 0.55
N ARG A 1057 30.79 0.28 0.69
CA ARG A 1057 31.73 -0.76 1.10
C ARG A 1057 32.62 -1.28 -0.03
N LEU A 1058 33.85 -1.69 0.30
CA LEU A 1058 34.71 -2.55 -0.52
C LEU A 1058 35.21 -3.70 0.35
N ARG A 1059 34.95 -4.95 -0.05
CA ARG A 1059 35.23 -6.12 0.81
C ARG A 1059 36.70 -6.27 1.17
N GLY A 1060 36.96 -6.45 2.47
CA GLY A 1060 38.30 -6.59 3.01
C GLY A 1060 39.10 -5.28 3.11
N TYR A 1061 38.51 -4.14 2.76
CA TYR A 1061 39.12 -2.83 3.02
C TYR A 1061 38.48 -2.23 4.28
N PRO A 1062 39.30 -1.77 5.25
CA PRO A 1062 38.80 -1.13 6.45
C PRO A 1062 38.13 0.21 6.14
N GLY A 1063 37.14 0.59 6.93
CA GLY A 1063 36.46 1.88 6.76
C GLY A 1063 37.44 3.05 6.84
N ALA A 1064 37.29 4.08 6.01
CA ALA A 1064 38.17 5.27 5.96
C ALA A 1064 39.68 5.00 5.72
N GLY A 1065 40.09 3.78 5.39
CA GLY A 1065 41.49 3.45 5.06
C GLY A 1065 41.90 3.84 3.64
N LEU A 1066 40.95 4.15 2.77
CA LEU A 1066 41.20 4.57 1.39
C LEU A 1066 40.23 5.69 0.99
N ARG A 1067 40.79 6.81 0.51
CA ARG A 1067 40.05 8.02 0.18
C ARG A 1067 40.32 8.44 -1.26
N TYR A 1068 39.29 8.51 -2.08
CA TYR A 1068 39.42 8.81 -3.50
C TYR A 1068 38.56 10.01 -3.91
N ASP A 1069 39.03 10.73 -4.92
CA ASP A 1069 38.30 11.88 -5.47
C ASP A 1069 37.55 11.55 -6.76
N ARG A 1070 37.96 10.50 -7.47
CA ARG A 1070 37.25 9.94 -8.62
C ARG A 1070 37.54 8.46 -8.83
N GLY A 1071 36.61 7.76 -9.46
CA GLY A 1071 36.81 6.38 -9.92
C GLY A 1071 35.52 5.59 -10.06
N ALA A 1072 35.67 4.29 -10.31
CA ALA A 1072 34.56 3.35 -10.43
C ALA A 1072 34.73 2.18 -9.46
N VAL A 1073 33.61 1.65 -8.98
CA VAL A 1073 33.54 0.53 -8.04
C VAL A 1073 32.51 -0.46 -8.55
N LEU A 1074 32.92 -1.69 -8.77
CA LEU A 1074 32.08 -2.84 -9.08
C LEU A 1074 31.94 -3.69 -7.80
N ARG A 1075 30.71 -3.95 -7.39
CA ARG A 1075 30.37 -4.83 -6.28
C ARG A 1075 29.56 -6.00 -6.78
N THR A 1076 29.92 -7.20 -6.38
CA THR A 1076 29.15 -8.39 -6.71
C THR A 1076 28.90 -9.24 -5.47
N ALA A 1077 27.68 -9.74 -5.37
CA ALA A 1077 27.26 -10.68 -4.34
C ALA A 1077 26.51 -11.82 -4.99
N ALA A 1078 26.89 -13.05 -4.63
CA ALA A 1078 26.17 -14.27 -4.98
C ALA A 1078 25.86 -15.04 -3.71
N SER A 1079 24.63 -15.51 -3.58
CA SER A 1079 24.13 -16.16 -2.39
C SER A 1079 23.58 -17.52 -2.76
N TRP A 1080 24.11 -18.55 -2.12
CA TRP A 1080 23.77 -19.93 -2.33
C TRP A 1080 23.17 -20.54 -1.06
N ASN A 1081 21.90 -20.91 -1.15
CA ASN A 1081 21.19 -21.65 -0.11
C ASN A 1081 21.56 -23.13 -0.20
N ALA A 1082 22.78 -23.46 0.24
CA ALA A 1082 23.38 -24.78 0.09
C ALA A 1082 22.60 -25.89 0.83
N TRP A 1083 22.08 -25.60 2.04
CA TRP A 1083 21.27 -26.54 2.83
C TRP A 1083 20.10 -25.86 3.56
N ARG A 1084 19.16 -26.63 4.13
CA ARG A 1084 17.95 -26.10 4.84
C ARG A 1084 18.27 -25.17 6.02
N ARG A 1085 19.49 -25.23 6.57
CA ARG A 1085 19.96 -24.46 7.74
C ARG A 1085 21.27 -23.72 7.50
N LEU A 1086 21.76 -23.68 6.25
CA LEU A 1086 23.01 -23.01 5.94
C LEU A 1086 22.95 -22.31 4.59
N ARG A 1087 23.27 -21.02 4.61
CA ARG A 1087 23.47 -20.18 3.44
C ARG A 1087 24.92 -19.76 3.36
N LEU A 1088 25.45 -19.77 2.15
CA LEU A 1088 26.78 -19.31 1.80
C LEU A 1088 26.65 -18.08 0.92
N ASP A 1089 27.39 -17.04 1.22
CA ASP A 1089 27.52 -15.85 0.38
C ASP A 1089 28.94 -15.74 -0.15
N GLY A 1090 29.09 -15.41 -1.43
CA GLY A 1090 30.36 -15.07 -2.07
C GLY A 1090 30.35 -13.63 -2.54
N PHE A 1091 31.48 -12.95 -2.36
CA PHE A 1091 31.64 -11.55 -2.72
C PHE A 1091 32.91 -11.35 -3.55
N LEU A 1092 32.79 -10.60 -4.65
CA LEU A 1092 33.92 -10.15 -5.45
C LEU A 1092 33.70 -8.68 -5.79
N ASP A 1093 34.57 -7.83 -5.26
CA ASP A 1093 34.53 -6.39 -5.50
C ASP A 1093 35.81 -5.94 -6.19
N GLY A 1094 35.67 -4.96 -7.07
CA GLY A 1094 36.77 -4.28 -7.74
C GLY A 1094 36.56 -2.79 -7.73
N ALA A 1095 37.59 -2.02 -7.45
CA ALA A 1095 37.58 -0.57 -7.52
C ALA A 1095 38.76 -0.09 -8.35
N PHE A 1096 38.50 0.84 -9.26
CA PHE A 1096 39.52 1.55 -10.02
C PHE A 1096 39.39 3.03 -9.71
N VAL A 1097 40.21 3.52 -8.78
CA VAL A 1097 40.04 4.85 -8.19
C VAL A 1097 41.35 5.61 -8.14
N ARG A 1098 41.26 6.93 -8.22
CA ARG A 1098 42.38 7.83 -7.95
C ARG A 1098 42.37 8.20 -6.48
N ASP A 1099 43.39 7.73 -5.77
CA ASP A 1099 43.65 8.12 -4.38
C ASP A 1099 44.86 9.06 -4.36
N PRO A 1100 44.66 10.36 -4.07
CA PRO A 1100 45.75 11.33 -3.98
C PRO A 1100 46.84 10.98 -2.94
N GLY A 1101 46.52 10.19 -1.91
CA GLY A 1101 47.49 9.70 -0.92
C GLY A 1101 48.41 8.59 -1.44
N PHE A 1102 48.04 7.95 -2.56
CA PHE A 1102 48.82 6.87 -3.18
C PHE A 1102 49.42 7.27 -4.54
N GLY A 1103 49.20 8.50 -5.02
CA GLY A 1103 49.80 9.04 -6.25
C GLY A 1103 48.78 9.78 -7.14
N SER A 1104 49.24 10.24 -8.31
CA SER A 1104 48.40 10.96 -9.28
C SER A 1104 47.65 10.05 -10.26
N SER A 1105 48.06 8.78 -10.37
CA SER A 1105 47.46 7.77 -11.25
C SER A 1105 46.30 7.04 -10.59
N GLU A 1106 45.38 6.56 -11.42
CA GLU A 1106 44.31 5.65 -10.99
C GLU A 1106 44.88 4.26 -10.72
N LYS A 1107 44.41 3.64 -9.64
CA LYS A 1107 44.89 2.33 -9.17
C LYS A 1107 43.73 1.37 -8.99
N GLY A 1108 44.01 0.10 -9.27
CA GLY A 1108 43.09 -1.02 -9.06
C GLY A 1108 43.20 -1.59 -7.64
N TYR A 1109 42.05 -1.77 -7.01
CA TYR A 1109 41.87 -2.39 -5.71
C TYR A 1109 40.84 -3.51 -5.85
N ALA A 1110 41.19 -4.72 -5.45
CA ALA A 1110 40.32 -5.87 -5.49
C ALA A 1110 40.06 -6.36 -4.05
N GLY A 1111 38.83 -6.79 -3.82
CA GLY A 1111 38.39 -7.39 -2.56
C GLY A 1111 37.61 -8.67 -2.85
N ALA A 1112 37.83 -9.70 -2.04
CA ALA A 1112 37.03 -10.91 -2.05
C ALA A 1112 36.43 -11.15 -0.66
N GLY A 1113 35.37 -11.92 -0.57
CA GLY A 1113 34.82 -12.29 0.72
C GLY A 1113 33.91 -13.51 0.67
N ALA A 1114 33.64 -14.04 1.84
CA ALA A 1114 32.68 -15.11 2.05
C ALA A 1114 31.78 -14.78 3.25
N GLY A 1115 30.54 -15.22 3.18
CA GLY A 1115 29.56 -15.14 4.26
C GLY A 1115 28.98 -16.52 4.56
N LEU A 1116 28.67 -16.74 5.83
CA LEU A 1116 28.00 -17.91 6.34
C LEU A 1116 26.80 -17.44 7.15
N GLU A 1117 25.61 -17.92 6.84
CA GLU A 1117 24.43 -17.63 7.63
C GLU A 1117 23.71 -18.92 8.03
N THR A 1118 23.33 -19.03 9.30
CA THR A 1118 22.66 -20.20 9.84
C THR A 1118 21.50 -19.82 10.78
N ALA A 1119 20.51 -20.73 10.87
CA ALA A 1119 19.37 -20.60 11.76
C ALA A 1119 19.56 -21.45 13.01
N LEU A 1120 19.53 -20.80 14.17
CA LEU A 1120 19.53 -21.38 15.51
C LEU A 1120 18.08 -21.57 16.02
N PRO A 1121 17.88 -22.37 17.09
CA PRO A 1121 16.55 -22.60 17.66
C PRO A 1121 15.79 -21.31 17.99
N LYS A 1122 14.46 -21.38 17.94
CA LYS A 1122 13.54 -20.26 18.23
C LYS A 1122 13.66 -19.06 17.25
N GLY A 1123 14.07 -19.30 16.01
CA GLY A 1123 14.10 -18.30 14.94
C GLY A 1123 15.20 -17.23 15.09
N LEU A 1124 16.29 -17.56 15.78
CA LEU A 1124 17.48 -16.70 15.85
C LEU A 1124 18.36 -16.99 14.63
N LEU A 1125 18.75 -15.96 13.89
CA LEU A 1125 19.64 -16.07 12.74
C LEU A 1125 21.01 -15.53 13.11
N VAL A 1126 22.07 -16.22 12.70
CA VAL A 1126 23.46 -15.82 12.91
C VAL A 1126 24.16 -15.77 11.57
N ALA A 1127 24.74 -14.63 11.25
CA ALA A 1127 25.54 -14.38 10.06
C ALA A 1127 26.97 -14.04 10.46
N VAL A 1128 27.94 -14.73 9.86
CA VAL A 1128 29.37 -14.43 9.95
C VAL A 1128 29.85 -14.09 8.55
N GLU A 1129 30.64 -13.05 8.46
CA GLU A 1129 31.06 -12.49 7.20
C GLU A 1129 32.54 -12.11 7.26
N TRP A 1130 33.28 -12.51 6.24
CA TRP A 1130 34.71 -12.31 6.10
C TRP A 1130 35.01 -11.65 4.75
N GLY A 1131 35.90 -10.66 4.77
CA GLY A 1131 36.45 -10.05 3.57
C GLY A 1131 37.97 -9.98 3.62
N TYR A 1132 38.61 -10.11 2.46
CA TYR A 1132 40.04 -9.98 2.24
C TYR A 1132 40.32 -8.97 1.12
N GLY A 1133 41.09 -7.92 1.44
CA GLY A 1133 41.48 -6.89 0.48
C GLY A 1133 42.90 -7.14 0.00
N PHE A 1134 43.09 -7.50 -1.28
CA PHE A 1134 44.39 -7.93 -1.81
C PHE A 1134 45.45 -6.82 -1.81
N GLN A 1135 45.04 -5.58 -2.06
CA GLN A 1135 45.91 -4.39 -2.04
C GLN A 1135 45.73 -3.55 -0.77
N ALA A 1136 44.89 -3.99 0.18
CA ALA A 1136 44.75 -3.32 1.46
C ALA A 1136 46.02 -3.48 2.30
N ARG A 1137 46.23 -2.56 3.25
CA ARG A 1137 47.32 -2.64 4.22
C ARG A 1137 46.75 -3.00 5.59
N ASP A 1138 47.36 -3.95 6.29
CA ASP A 1138 46.98 -4.29 7.66
C ASP A 1138 47.50 -3.23 8.67
N ARG A 1139 47.38 -3.51 9.98
CA ARG A 1139 47.86 -2.60 11.04
C ARG A 1139 49.38 -2.46 11.06
N ASP A 1140 50.09 -3.48 10.60
CA ASP A 1140 51.55 -3.57 10.61
C ASP A 1140 52.17 -3.13 9.26
N GLY A 1141 51.33 -2.68 8.31
CA GLY A 1141 51.75 -2.18 7.00
C GLY A 1141 51.98 -3.27 5.94
N ASN A 1142 51.71 -4.54 6.23
CA ASN A 1142 51.81 -5.63 5.28
C ASN A 1142 50.66 -5.58 4.26
N LYS A 1143 50.86 -6.17 3.07
CA LYS A 1143 49.81 -6.29 2.06
C LYS A 1143 48.81 -7.37 2.47
N GLY A 1144 47.52 -7.09 2.24
CA GLY A 1144 46.41 -7.93 2.65
C GLY A 1144 45.80 -7.42 3.94
N ALA A 1145 44.48 -7.19 3.95
CA ALA A 1145 43.76 -6.89 5.18
C ALA A 1145 42.50 -7.75 5.29
N HIS A 1146 42.13 -8.09 6.53
CA HIS A 1146 40.94 -8.87 6.84
C HIS A 1146 39.90 -8.02 7.56
N VAL A 1147 38.64 -8.16 7.19
CA VAL A 1147 37.50 -7.55 7.88
C VAL A 1147 36.51 -8.63 8.25
N PHE A 1148 36.10 -8.66 9.52
CA PHE A 1148 35.17 -9.66 10.04
C PHE A 1148 33.92 -9.00 10.63
N ARG A 1149 32.77 -9.61 10.38
CA ARG A 1149 31.50 -9.18 10.97
C ARG A 1149 30.71 -10.39 11.42
N ALA A 1150 30.26 -10.38 12.68
CA ALA A 1150 29.34 -11.37 13.21
C ALA A 1150 28.07 -10.68 13.68
N THR A 1151 26.91 -11.10 13.17
CA THR A 1151 25.61 -10.51 13.50
C THR A 1151 24.62 -11.60 13.85
N ALA A 1152 23.89 -11.43 14.94
CA ALA A 1152 22.78 -12.27 15.34
C ALA A 1152 21.48 -11.44 15.40
N TYR A 1153 20.40 -11.93 14.80
CA TYR A 1153 19.16 -11.17 14.75
C TYR A 1153 17.91 -12.06 14.79
N LYS A 1154 16.82 -11.50 15.31
CA LYS A 1154 15.53 -12.19 15.47
C LYS A 1154 14.37 -11.25 15.17
N ILE A 1155 13.46 -11.69 14.31
CA ILE A 1155 12.31 -10.93 13.83
C ILE A 1155 11.04 -11.37 14.57
N PHE A 1156 10.24 -10.42 15.08
CA PHE A 1156 9.05 -10.69 15.91
C PHE A 1156 7.75 -10.26 15.25
#